data_AF-M5RS66-F1
#
_entry.id   AF-M5RS66-F1
#
_cell.length_a   1.000
_cell.length_b   1.000
_cell.length_c   1.000
_cell.angle_alpha   90.00
_cell.angle_beta   90.00
_cell.angle_gamma   90.00
#
_symmetry.space_group_name_H-M   'P 1'
#
loop_
_entity.id
_entity.type
_entity.pdbx_description
1 polymer ?
#
loop_
_entity_poly.entity_id
_entity_poly.type
_entity_poly.pdbx_seq_one_letter_code
_entity_poly.pdbx_strand_id
1 'polypeptide(L)'
;MRSLRYDDTIRRITQSLSSRDSRIDQATSKRLGNLHMISNELITKQSSQNGRSLNPQRVSISTAVVWLVLLALVPTASVAAPNGLQNHVSPFSLPGSDGSTVSLSTDPTVSLHVLCFLGTECPLARIYGPRLDALAKKYADRGVQFIGINSNIQDSMDELQRYVKDHRLTFPVAKDYDRRVAIQSGATRTPEVFVIDRSGTVRYSGRIDDQYEPGIARKQATQHDLRDAIDALLDNKPVPHPKTTAMGCLIALPRNKTTESDAKVTYCDQVSRVLQKHCVECHRADEIGPFSLEAYDEVIGWADMSLEVIDQHRMPPWHADPNHGSFANSRHMPEQDKQILADWVDAGMPYGDASKLPPPREYVAGWQLSEPPHQIVTMNETPFHVPATGTIEYQYFVVDPGFTEDKWIRAAEVVPGNRSVVHHSIAFVRPPDGADFRDIGFLSAYVPGQKPSEFPPGYAQRVRAGSKLVFQMHYTPTGKATDDVTRIGLLFADPNEVTHEVYVLGGVEQEFEIPPGAASHAVDGDIGGFPKNGTLLSITPHMHLRGKSFRFVAHTKSGAETLLDVPSYDFNWQHNYVLSQPLPLDDVKQLSFTAVFDNSAGNPTNPDPSEFVTWGDQTWQEMAVTFVAVAKPLNPKSNPRKTTVDDAERQRREQQRKMKEHEASEFADRYIQRFDSDSDGVITKHELPDSVRMFAFRSFDHDDDGKISHDEIRAESLSRLQR
;
A
#
# COMPACT_ATOMS: atom_id res chain seq x y z
N MET A 1 -7.20 17.52 28.03
CA MET A 1 -5.91 17.54 27.31
C MET A 1 -5.75 16.46 26.23
N ARG A 2 -6.45 15.30 26.27
CA ARG A 2 -6.37 14.27 25.21
C ARG A 2 -7.41 14.42 24.07
N SER A 3 -8.61 14.96 24.31
CA SER A 3 -9.59 15.21 23.22
C SER A 3 -9.15 16.31 22.25
N LEU A 4 -8.42 17.33 22.75
CA LEU A 4 -7.84 18.41 21.96
C LEU A 4 -6.79 17.95 20.92
N ARG A 5 -6.25 16.73 21.03
CA ARG A 5 -5.20 16.20 20.12
C ARG A 5 -5.78 15.54 18.88
N TYR A 6 -6.95 14.90 18.99
CA TYR A 6 -7.72 14.39 17.86
C TYR A 6 -8.25 15.55 16.99
N ASP A 7 -8.67 16.65 17.63
CA ASP A 7 -9.19 17.86 16.98
C ASP A 7 -8.16 18.57 16.08
N ASP A 8 -6.87 18.54 16.45
CA ASP A 8 -5.79 19.15 15.65
C ASP A 8 -5.35 18.23 14.49
N THR A 9 -5.59 16.92 14.60
CA THR A 9 -5.15 15.88 13.65
C THR A 9 -5.95 15.89 12.35
N ILE A 10 -7.27 15.77 12.45
CA ILE A 10 -8.13 15.79 11.26
C ILE A 10 -8.15 17.19 10.66
N ARG A 11 -8.03 18.24 11.49
CA ARG A 11 -7.86 19.62 11.05
C ARG A 11 -6.54 19.80 10.31
N ARG A 12 -5.43 19.17 10.73
CA ARG A 12 -4.16 19.14 9.96
C ARG A 12 -4.24 18.26 8.71
N ILE A 13 -4.95 17.14 8.72
CA ILE A 13 -5.22 16.35 7.50
C ILE A 13 -6.01 17.21 6.51
N THR A 14 -7.09 17.89 6.95
CA THR A 14 -7.87 18.80 6.09
C THR A 14 -7.21 20.15 5.78
N GLN A 15 -6.31 20.68 6.62
CA GLN A 15 -5.52 21.90 6.37
C GLN A 15 -4.27 21.62 5.51
N SER A 16 -3.64 20.46 5.64
CA SER A 16 -2.66 19.92 4.70
C SER A 16 -3.28 19.89 3.29
N LEU A 17 -4.52 19.39 3.20
CA LEU A 17 -5.33 19.41 1.98
C LEU A 17 -5.70 20.83 1.51
N SER A 18 -5.93 21.80 2.41
CA SER A 18 -6.24 23.19 2.01
C SER A 18 -5.01 24.03 1.64
N SER A 19 -3.80 23.67 2.10
CA SER A 19 -2.57 24.43 1.85
C SER A 19 -1.94 24.16 0.47
N ARG A 20 -2.43 23.14 -0.26
CA ARG A 20 -1.98 22.77 -1.60
C ARG A 20 -2.78 23.44 -2.73
N ASP A 21 -4.00 23.89 -2.48
CA ASP A 21 -4.81 24.69 -3.43
C ASP A 21 -4.12 26.01 -3.83
N SER A 22 -3.32 26.61 -2.95
CA SER A 22 -2.67 27.90 -3.22
C SER A 22 -1.31 27.81 -3.94
N ARG A 23 -0.75 26.60 -4.14
CA ARG A 23 0.58 26.44 -4.78
C ARG A 23 0.52 25.92 -6.22
N ILE A 24 -0.62 25.39 -6.66
CA ILE A 24 -0.78 24.87 -8.02
C ILE A 24 -1.06 26.01 -9.02
N ASP A 25 -1.58 27.16 -8.59
CA ASP A 25 -1.92 28.29 -9.47
C ASP A 25 -0.78 29.30 -9.74
N GLN A 26 0.42 29.15 -9.16
CA GLN A 26 1.53 30.11 -9.36
C GLN A 26 2.88 29.52 -9.77
N ALA A 27 3.05 28.19 -9.77
CA ALA A 27 4.38 27.58 -9.95
C ALA A 27 4.73 27.12 -11.38
N THR A 28 3.87 27.36 -12.38
CA THR A 28 4.10 26.95 -13.78
C THR A 28 4.43 28.09 -14.75
N SER A 29 4.57 29.35 -14.29
CA SER A 29 4.87 30.51 -15.16
C SER A 29 6.23 31.20 -14.92
N LYS A 30 6.98 30.87 -13.86
CA LYS A 30 8.27 31.53 -13.56
C LYS A 30 9.36 30.57 -13.09
N ARG A 31 9.89 29.76 -14.01
CA ARG A 31 11.25 29.18 -13.91
C ARG A 31 11.72 28.61 -15.26
N LEU A 32 11.57 29.41 -16.31
CA LEU A 32 12.33 29.30 -17.56
C LEU A 32 12.95 30.68 -17.80
N GLY A 33 14.20 30.85 -17.37
CA GLY A 33 14.94 32.09 -17.54
C GLY A 33 15.98 32.32 -16.44
N ASN A 34 17.25 32.22 -16.84
CA ASN A 34 18.47 32.61 -16.13
C ASN A 34 19.01 31.62 -15.08
N LEU A 35 19.99 30.79 -15.48
CA LEU A 35 21.40 31.15 -15.32
C LEU A 35 22.31 30.10 -15.99
N HIS A 36 23.08 30.57 -16.96
CA HIS A 36 24.23 29.91 -17.56
C HIS A 36 25.50 30.59 -17.00
N MET A 37 26.53 29.77 -16.76
CA MET A 37 27.95 30.09 -16.57
C MET A 37 28.38 30.81 -15.28
N ILE A 38 29.25 30.15 -14.50
CA ILE A 38 30.71 30.41 -14.44
C ILE A 38 31.41 29.13 -13.95
N SER A 39 32.55 28.84 -14.55
CA SER A 39 33.37 27.63 -14.43
C SER A 39 34.79 27.94 -13.92
N ASN A 40 35.45 26.92 -13.31
CA ASN A 40 36.92 26.69 -13.14
C ASN A 40 37.71 27.64 -12.18
N GLU A 41 38.79 27.29 -11.46
CA GLU A 41 39.69 26.12 -11.28
C GLU A 41 40.74 26.44 -10.17
N LEU A 42 41.60 25.44 -9.81
CA LEU A 42 42.96 25.50 -9.21
C LEU A 42 43.14 25.42 -7.67
N ILE A 43 44.18 24.80 -7.06
CA ILE A 43 45.12 23.66 -7.28
C ILE A 43 45.89 23.45 -5.94
N THR A 44 46.44 22.25 -5.75
CA THR A 44 47.26 21.60 -4.68
C THR A 44 48.51 22.29 -4.06
N LYS A 45 48.85 21.94 -2.78
CA LYS A 45 50.09 21.24 -2.26
C LYS A 45 50.36 21.54 -0.74
N GLN A 46 50.46 20.52 0.14
CA GLN A 46 51.68 19.89 0.74
C GLN A 46 52.63 20.88 1.50
N SER A 47 53.19 20.66 2.71
CA SER A 47 53.61 19.45 3.44
C SER A 47 54.16 19.72 4.88
N SER A 48 54.20 18.66 5.72
CA SER A 48 55.25 18.28 6.72
C SER A 48 55.35 19.05 8.07
N GLN A 49 55.81 18.52 9.22
CA GLN A 49 56.36 17.22 9.64
C GLN A 49 56.57 17.20 11.19
N ASN A 50 56.67 15.99 11.79
CA ASN A 50 57.45 15.52 12.97
C ASN A 50 56.61 14.52 13.81
N GLY A 51 56.96 13.26 14.09
CA GLY A 51 58.18 12.47 13.91
C GLY A 51 58.76 12.03 15.27
N ARG A 52 58.63 10.76 15.66
CA ARG A 52 59.72 9.88 16.18
C ARG A 52 59.28 8.47 16.61
N SER A 53 60.10 7.53 16.16
CA SER A 53 60.21 6.08 16.45
C SER A 53 61.07 5.81 17.71
N LEU A 54 61.28 4.61 18.30
CA LEU A 54 61.85 3.37 17.75
C LEU A 54 62.03 2.30 18.88
N ASN A 55 61.73 1.02 18.58
CA ASN A 55 62.53 -0.20 18.86
C ASN A 55 62.34 -1.11 20.13
N PRO A 56 62.89 -2.36 20.18
CA PRO A 56 62.09 -3.61 20.27
C PRO A 56 62.63 -4.67 21.29
N GLN A 57 62.03 -5.88 21.35
CA GLN A 57 62.66 -7.23 21.39
C GLN A 57 61.88 -8.32 22.18
N ARG A 58 61.58 -9.42 21.47
CA ARG A 58 61.69 -10.89 21.76
C ARG A 58 61.41 -11.49 23.15
N VAL A 59 60.67 -12.63 23.17
CA VAL A 59 60.96 -13.99 23.74
C VAL A 59 59.81 -14.94 23.24
N SER A 60 59.99 -15.95 22.37
CA SER A 60 60.53 -17.35 22.46
C SER A 60 59.55 -18.44 22.94
N ILE A 61 59.54 -19.60 22.24
CA ILE A 61 59.28 -21.04 22.62
C ILE A 61 59.25 -21.83 21.27
N SER A 62 60.29 -22.58 20.84
CA SER A 62 60.72 -23.97 21.15
C SER A 62 59.76 -25.07 20.61
N THR A 63 60.00 -25.69 19.43
CA THR A 63 60.80 -26.91 19.05
C THR A 63 60.04 -28.26 18.99
N ALA A 64 60.01 -28.89 17.79
CA ALA A 64 60.10 -30.35 17.48
C ALA A 64 59.93 -30.58 15.95
N VAL A 65 60.98 -30.64 15.12
CA VAL A 65 61.78 -31.80 14.61
C VAL A 65 61.00 -32.90 13.87
N VAL A 66 60.93 -32.73 12.53
CA VAL A 66 61.25 -33.64 11.39
C VAL A 66 61.18 -35.17 11.56
N TRP A 67 60.38 -35.83 10.70
CA TRP A 67 60.74 -37.08 10.02
C TRP A 67 60.28 -37.09 8.54
N LEU A 68 61.09 -37.73 7.70
CA LEU A 68 61.15 -37.72 6.23
C LEU A 68 60.06 -38.53 5.49
N VAL A 69 59.66 -37.96 4.34
CA VAL A 69 59.43 -38.56 3.00
C VAL A 69 59.25 -40.08 2.89
N LEU A 70 58.06 -40.50 2.43
CA LEU A 70 57.92 -41.59 1.45
C LEU A 70 56.64 -41.40 0.62
N LEU A 71 56.84 -41.29 -0.70
CA LEU A 71 55.83 -41.26 -1.75
C LEU A 71 54.85 -42.43 -1.63
N ALA A 72 53.55 -42.12 -1.67
CA ALA A 72 52.55 -42.99 -2.27
C ALA A 72 51.56 -42.09 -3.05
N LEU A 73 51.50 -42.28 -4.37
CA LEU A 73 50.47 -41.70 -5.22
C LEU A 73 49.11 -42.18 -4.71
N VAL A 74 48.33 -41.27 -4.13
CA VAL A 74 46.88 -41.44 -3.99
C VAL A 74 46.26 -40.65 -5.14
N PRO A 75 45.51 -41.28 -6.05
CA PRO A 75 44.77 -40.53 -7.04
C PRO A 75 43.78 -39.65 -6.27
N THR A 76 43.83 -38.35 -6.50
CA THR A 76 42.76 -37.44 -6.06
C THR A 76 41.48 -37.88 -6.74
N ALA A 77 40.69 -38.70 -6.06
CA ALA A 77 39.31 -38.91 -6.41
C ALA A 77 38.67 -37.52 -6.37
N SER A 78 38.30 -37.04 -7.56
CA SER A 78 37.49 -35.84 -7.72
C SER A 78 36.28 -36.03 -6.82
N VAL A 79 36.17 -35.20 -5.78
CA VAL A 79 34.94 -35.11 -4.99
C VAL A 79 33.91 -34.56 -5.96
N ALA A 80 33.10 -35.46 -6.52
CA ALA A 80 31.97 -35.11 -7.34
C ALA A 80 31.09 -34.17 -6.51
N ALA A 81 30.97 -32.93 -6.99
CA ALA A 81 30.04 -31.96 -6.42
C ALA A 81 28.62 -32.56 -6.44
N PRO A 82 27.79 -32.28 -5.42
CA PRO A 82 26.45 -32.83 -5.34
C PRO A 82 25.60 -32.31 -6.52
N ASN A 83 24.97 -33.26 -7.23
CA ASN A 83 23.94 -33.15 -8.28
C ASN A 83 23.71 -31.75 -8.90
N GLY A 84 24.14 -31.65 -10.16
CA GLY A 84 24.39 -30.41 -10.89
C GLY A 84 23.16 -29.57 -11.22
N LEU A 85 23.37 -28.26 -11.17
CA LEU A 85 22.73 -27.33 -12.10
C LEU A 85 22.80 -27.90 -13.53
N GLN A 86 21.71 -27.83 -14.29
CA GLN A 86 21.78 -27.97 -15.74
C GLN A 86 22.60 -26.79 -16.27
N ASN A 87 23.91 -26.98 -16.36
CA ASN A 87 24.89 -25.91 -16.60
C ASN A 87 25.06 -25.55 -18.09
N HIS A 88 24.25 -26.14 -18.97
CA HIS A 88 24.45 -26.04 -20.40
C HIS A 88 23.11 -25.94 -21.14
N VAL A 89 22.98 -24.93 -21.99
CA VAL A 89 21.83 -24.77 -22.89
C VAL A 89 22.25 -25.21 -24.29
N SER A 90 21.55 -26.20 -24.82
CA SER A 90 21.79 -26.67 -26.18
C SER A 90 21.22 -25.68 -27.22
N PRO A 91 21.75 -25.66 -28.45
CA PRO A 91 21.14 -24.89 -29.52
C PRO A 91 19.65 -25.18 -29.67
N PHE A 92 18.85 -24.13 -29.79
CA PHE A 92 17.40 -24.21 -29.97
C PHE A 92 16.95 -23.35 -31.14
N SER A 93 15.72 -23.62 -31.59
CA SER A 93 15.03 -22.85 -32.62
C SER A 93 13.57 -22.73 -32.20
N LEU A 94 13.12 -21.51 -31.95
CA LEU A 94 11.78 -21.22 -31.44
C LEU A 94 11.04 -20.23 -32.35
N PRO A 95 9.71 -20.33 -32.47
CA PRO A 95 8.91 -19.33 -33.18
C PRO A 95 8.95 -17.98 -32.45
N GLY A 96 9.38 -16.95 -33.17
CA GLY A 96 9.43 -15.56 -32.70
C GLY A 96 8.06 -14.88 -32.77
N SER A 97 7.85 -13.88 -31.91
CA SER A 97 6.62 -13.08 -31.88
C SER A 97 6.38 -12.32 -33.19
N ASP A 98 7.43 -11.97 -33.92
CA ASP A 98 7.37 -11.29 -35.23
C ASP A 98 7.24 -12.25 -36.42
N GLY A 99 7.02 -13.55 -36.17
CA GLY A 99 6.98 -14.60 -37.18
C GLY A 99 8.37 -15.09 -37.63
N SER A 100 9.45 -14.54 -37.07
CA SER A 100 10.81 -15.03 -37.31
C SER A 100 11.08 -16.34 -36.56
N THR A 101 12.28 -16.89 -36.77
CA THR A 101 12.81 -18.00 -35.97
C THR A 101 13.93 -17.47 -35.09
N VAL A 102 13.78 -17.66 -33.78
CA VAL A 102 14.72 -17.16 -32.76
C VAL A 102 15.63 -18.29 -32.29
N SER A 103 16.94 -18.00 -32.26
CA SER A 103 18.00 -18.93 -31.84
C SER A 103 19.18 -18.14 -31.24
N LEU A 104 20.09 -18.84 -30.56
CA LEU A 104 21.36 -18.27 -30.12
C LEU A 104 22.19 -17.85 -31.33
N SER A 105 22.67 -16.61 -31.37
CA SER A 105 23.53 -16.12 -32.44
C SER A 105 24.82 -16.94 -32.54
N THR A 106 25.17 -17.34 -33.75
CA THR A 106 26.44 -17.99 -34.08
C THR A 106 27.51 -17.00 -34.55
N ASP A 107 27.23 -15.69 -34.50
CA ASP A 107 28.16 -14.64 -34.90
C ASP A 107 29.41 -14.63 -33.99
N PRO A 108 30.63 -14.68 -34.56
CA PRO A 108 31.87 -14.65 -33.79
C PRO A 108 32.12 -13.32 -33.04
N THR A 109 31.32 -12.28 -33.25
CA THR A 109 31.32 -11.04 -32.48
C THR A 109 30.45 -11.11 -31.22
N VAL A 110 29.50 -12.05 -31.13
CA VAL A 110 28.64 -12.26 -29.96
C VAL A 110 29.32 -13.21 -28.98
N SER A 111 29.76 -12.71 -27.84
CA SER A 111 30.49 -13.45 -26.80
C SER A 111 29.58 -13.99 -25.70
N LEU A 112 28.44 -13.34 -25.45
CA LEU A 112 27.47 -13.69 -24.42
C LEU A 112 26.04 -13.65 -24.96
N HIS A 113 25.19 -14.51 -24.41
CA HIS A 113 23.76 -14.57 -24.66
C HIS A 113 23.01 -14.41 -23.34
N VAL A 114 21.97 -13.60 -23.30
CA VAL A 114 21.11 -13.39 -22.14
C VAL A 114 19.72 -13.91 -22.47
N LEU A 115 19.34 -15.04 -21.86
CA LEU A 115 17.98 -15.56 -21.95
C LEU A 115 17.14 -14.93 -20.85
N CYS A 116 16.05 -14.29 -21.23
CA CYS A 116 15.09 -13.66 -20.33
C CYS A 116 13.79 -14.45 -20.37
N PHE A 117 13.51 -15.25 -19.34
CA PHE A 117 12.24 -15.94 -19.22
C PHE A 117 11.17 -14.95 -18.78
N LEU A 118 10.17 -14.69 -19.63
CA LEU A 118 9.15 -13.66 -19.44
C LEU A 118 7.74 -14.24 -19.63
N GLY A 119 6.82 -13.84 -18.76
CA GLY A 119 5.39 -14.16 -18.84
C GLY A 119 4.58 -12.93 -19.25
N THR A 120 3.57 -13.11 -20.09
CA THR A 120 2.72 -12.00 -20.58
C THR A 120 1.79 -11.46 -19.48
N GLU A 121 1.47 -12.30 -18.49
CA GLU A 121 0.57 -12.01 -17.38
C GLU A 121 1.28 -11.77 -16.04
N CYS A 122 2.55 -12.18 -15.91
CA CYS A 122 3.32 -11.96 -14.69
C CYS A 122 3.51 -10.44 -14.43
N PRO A 123 3.04 -9.89 -13.29
CA PRO A 123 3.20 -8.47 -12.97
C PRO A 123 4.66 -8.00 -12.97
N LEU A 124 5.57 -8.80 -12.40
CA LEU A 124 7.00 -8.47 -12.37
C LEU A 124 7.59 -8.48 -13.78
N ALA A 125 7.23 -9.43 -14.65
CA ALA A 125 7.75 -9.49 -16.02
C ALA A 125 7.29 -8.28 -16.87
N ARG A 126 6.06 -7.78 -16.66
CA ARG A 126 5.56 -6.55 -17.28
C ARG A 126 6.37 -5.32 -16.87
N ILE A 127 6.71 -5.21 -15.59
CA ILE A 127 7.52 -4.09 -15.07
C ILE A 127 8.97 -4.18 -15.54
N TYR A 128 9.56 -5.39 -15.57
CA TYR A 128 10.96 -5.59 -15.95
C TYR A 128 11.22 -5.59 -17.47
N GLY A 129 10.22 -5.83 -18.31
CA GLY A 129 10.36 -5.86 -19.78
C GLY A 129 11.11 -4.64 -20.34
N PRO A 130 10.65 -3.40 -20.08
CA PRO A 130 11.35 -2.19 -20.54
C PRO A 130 12.77 -2.03 -19.98
N ARG A 131 13.05 -2.51 -18.76
CA ARG A 131 14.40 -2.49 -18.17
C ARG A 131 15.34 -3.45 -18.88
N LEU A 132 14.87 -4.65 -19.18
CA LEU A 132 15.61 -5.63 -19.97
C LEU A 132 15.90 -5.10 -21.37
N ASP A 133 14.94 -4.41 -22.00
CA ASP A 133 15.15 -3.78 -23.30
C ASP A 133 16.21 -2.68 -23.27
N ALA A 134 16.22 -1.85 -22.21
CA ALA A 134 17.26 -0.85 -21.99
C ALA A 134 18.65 -1.49 -21.81
N LEU A 135 18.74 -2.61 -21.08
CA LEU A 135 19.98 -3.38 -20.93
C LEU A 135 20.41 -3.99 -22.27
N ALA A 136 19.49 -4.59 -23.03
CA ALA A 136 19.77 -5.14 -24.35
C ALA A 136 20.41 -4.10 -25.27
N LYS A 137 19.83 -2.89 -25.36
CA LYS A 137 20.39 -1.77 -26.12
C LYS A 137 21.77 -1.33 -25.63
N LYS A 138 21.97 -1.27 -24.31
CA LYS A 138 23.26 -0.88 -23.70
C LYS A 138 24.40 -1.84 -24.06
N TYR A 139 24.11 -3.15 -24.14
CA TYR A 139 25.14 -4.18 -24.33
C TYR A 139 25.25 -4.72 -25.76
N ALA A 140 24.35 -4.32 -26.67
CA ALA A 140 24.34 -4.78 -28.07
C ALA A 140 25.71 -4.60 -28.77
N ASP A 141 26.29 -3.40 -28.68
CA ASP A 141 27.59 -3.08 -29.31
C ASP A 141 28.80 -3.71 -28.57
N ARG A 142 28.58 -4.40 -27.46
CA ARG A 142 29.61 -5.09 -26.66
C ARG A 142 29.57 -6.61 -26.84
N GLY A 143 28.86 -7.10 -27.86
CA GLY A 143 28.80 -8.53 -28.20
C GLY A 143 27.88 -9.34 -27.30
N VAL A 144 26.82 -8.72 -26.75
CA VAL A 144 25.82 -9.42 -25.93
C VAL A 144 24.48 -9.47 -26.65
N GLN A 145 23.94 -10.66 -26.86
CA GLN A 145 22.61 -10.85 -27.44
C GLN A 145 21.59 -11.10 -26.33
N PHE A 146 20.47 -10.37 -26.33
CA PHE A 146 19.33 -10.66 -25.46
C PHE A 146 18.25 -11.41 -26.25
N ILE A 147 17.61 -12.39 -25.60
CA ILE A 147 16.50 -13.16 -26.15
C ILE A 147 15.43 -13.32 -25.06
N GLY A 148 14.19 -12.93 -25.36
CA GLY A 148 13.04 -13.23 -24.53
C GLY A 148 12.52 -14.63 -24.82
N ILE A 149 12.21 -15.40 -23.79
CA ILE A 149 11.63 -16.74 -23.89
C ILE A 149 10.37 -16.78 -23.04
N ASN A 150 9.25 -17.15 -23.65
CA ASN A 150 8.01 -17.39 -22.95
C ASN A 150 7.73 -18.90 -22.92
N SER A 151 7.84 -19.50 -21.74
CA SER A 151 7.64 -20.95 -21.51
C SER A 151 6.36 -21.26 -20.73
N ASN A 152 5.54 -20.25 -20.44
CA ASN A 152 4.24 -20.42 -19.77
C ASN A 152 3.27 -21.16 -20.69
N ILE A 153 2.42 -22.05 -20.17
CA ILE A 153 1.50 -22.83 -21.04
C ILE A 153 0.23 -22.08 -21.37
N GLN A 154 -0.18 -21.18 -20.48
CA GLN A 154 -1.38 -20.37 -20.56
C GLN A 154 -1.21 -19.20 -21.54
N ASP A 155 0.00 -18.61 -21.62
CA ASP A 155 0.24 -17.48 -22.52
C ASP A 155 0.18 -17.91 -24.00
N SER A 156 -0.69 -17.28 -24.81
CA SER A 156 -0.76 -17.49 -26.26
C SER A 156 0.32 -16.71 -27.04
N MET A 157 0.54 -17.06 -28.31
CA MET A 157 1.41 -16.27 -29.20
C MET A 157 0.86 -14.85 -29.42
N ASP A 158 -0.45 -14.70 -29.52
CA ASP A 158 -1.09 -13.40 -29.70
C ASP A 158 -0.88 -12.49 -28.48
N GLU A 159 -0.95 -13.04 -27.27
CA GLU A 159 -0.63 -12.30 -26.04
C GLU A 159 0.85 -11.95 -25.98
N LEU A 160 1.74 -12.85 -26.43
CA LEU A 160 3.16 -12.57 -26.50
C LEU A 160 3.46 -11.41 -27.47
N GLN A 161 2.80 -11.38 -28.62
CA GLN A 161 2.88 -10.27 -29.58
C GLN A 161 2.39 -8.96 -28.99
N ARG A 162 1.24 -8.97 -28.29
CA ARG A 162 0.72 -7.79 -27.60
C ARG A 162 1.68 -7.32 -26.52
N TYR A 163 2.23 -8.23 -25.71
CA TYR A 163 3.23 -7.94 -24.69
C TYR A 163 4.46 -7.23 -25.27
N VAL A 164 5.05 -7.78 -26.35
CA VAL A 164 6.20 -7.16 -27.04
C VAL A 164 5.87 -5.75 -27.52
N LYS A 165 4.68 -5.55 -28.11
CA LYS A 165 4.23 -4.26 -28.62
C LYS A 165 3.99 -3.24 -27.49
N ASP A 166 3.24 -3.63 -26.46
CA ASP A 166 2.82 -2.76 -25.37
C ASP A 166 4.02 -2.28 -24.54
N HIS A 167 5.00 -3.16 -24.33
CA HIS A 167 6.25 -2.84 -23.61
C HIS A 167 7.38 -2.36 -24.52
N ARG A 168 7.15 -2.27 -25.84
CA ARG A 168 8.09 -1.78 -26.86
C ARG A 168 9.44 -2.51 -26.85
N LEU A 169 9.41 -3.83 -26.70
CA LEU A 169 10.61 -4.65 -26.67
C LEU A 169 11.23 -4.73 -28.08
N THR A 170 12.54 -4.54 -28.15
CA THR A 170 13.32 -4.50 -29.41
C THR A 170 14.20 -5.73 -29.60
N PHE A 171 14.54 -6.45 -28.53
CA PHE A 171 15.21 -7.74 -28.63
C PHE A 171 14.21 -8.85 -29.04
N PRO A 172 14.66 -9.91 -29.75
CA PRO A 172 13.78 -10.99 -30.17
C PRO A 172 13.12 -11.71 -28.99
N VAL A 173 11.82 -11.96 -29.08
CA VAL A 173 11.05 -12.72 -28.06
C VAL A 173 10.39 -13.92 -28.73
N ALA A 174 10.50 -15.09 -28.11
CA ALA A 174 10.07 -16.35 -28.68
C ALA A 174 9.20 -17.17 -27.74
N LYS A 175 8.37 -18.03 -28.31
CA LYS A 175 7.50 -18.94 -27.56
C LYS A 175 8.11 -20.34 -27.49
N ASP A 176 8.26 -20.85 -26.27
CA ASP A 176 8.76 -22.20 -25.96
C ASP A 176 7.59 -23.11 -25.52
N TYR A 177 6.79 -23.55 -26.49
CA TYR A 177 5.57 -24.35 -26.28
C TYR A 177 5.80 -25.63 -25.48
N ASP A 178 6.93 -26.29 -25.71
CA ASP A 178 7.28 -27.57 -25.07
C ASP A 178 8.08 -27.37 -23.77
N ARG A 179 8.34 -26.12 -23.34
CA ARG A 179 9.18 -25.78 -22.19
C ARG A 179 10.61 -26.34 -22.27
N ARG A 180 11.08 -26.68 -23.48
CA ARG A 180 12.38 -27.37 -23.64
C ARG A 180 13.52 -26.50 -23.19
N VAL A 181 13.48 -25.20 -23.52
CA VAL A 181 14.56 -24.28 -23.16
C VAL A 181 14.50 -23.99 -21.66
N ALA A 182 13.31 -23.81 -21.09
CA ALA A 182 13.16 -23.68 -19.63
C ALA A 182 13.70 -24.91 -18.87
N ILE A 183 13.38 -26.12 -19.33
CA ILE A 183 13.87 -27.36 -18.72
C ILE A 183 15.40 -27.44 -18.82
N GLN A 184 15.98 -27.13 -19.98
CA GLN A 184 17.44 -27.20 -20.22
C GLN A 184 18.22 -26.16 -19.41
N SER A 185 17.71 -24.93 -19.29
CA SER A 185 18.37 -23.90 -18.49
C SER A 185 18.14 -24.07 -16.98
N GLY A 186 17.11 -24.83 -16.60
CA GLY A 186 16.64 -24.91 -15.22
C GLY A 186 15.82 -23.70 -14.79
N ALA A 187 15.21 -22.97 -15.74
CA ALA A 187 14.31 -21.87 -15.44
C ALA A 187 13.05 -22.36 -14.74
N THR A 188 12.66 -21.66 -13.68
CA THR A 188 11.51 -22.01 -12.85
C THR A 188 10.55 -20.85 -12.68
N ARG A 189 10.97 -19.61 -12.96
CA ARG A 189 10.15 -18.41 -12.76
C ARG A 189 10.19 -17.44 -13.93
N THR A 190 9.22 -16.53 -13.93
CA THR A 190 9.19 -15.33 -14.75
C THR A 190 9.01 -14.10 -13.83
N PRO A 191 9.83 -13.04 -13.96
CA PRO A 191 11.02 -12.98 -14.77
C PRO A 191 12.22 -13.71 -14.13
N GLU A 192 12.96 -14.48 -14.93
CA GLU A 192 14.24 -15.10 -14.56
C GLU A 192 15.22 -14.95 -15.73
N VAL A 193 16.48 -14.67 -15.43
CA VAL A 193 17.50 -14.39 -16.46
C VAL A 193 18.70 -15.33 -16.35
N PHE A 194 19.26 -15.68 -17.49
CA PHE A 194 20.43 -16.54 -17.61
C PHE A 194 21.46 -15.86 -18.52
N VAL A 195 22.71 -15.72 -18.06
CA VAL A 195 23.83 -15.29 -18.92
C VAL A 195 24.60 -16.53 -19.33
N ILE A 196 24.72 -16.74 -20.63
CA ILE A 196 25.30 -17.92 -21.25
C ILE A 196 26.50 -17.47 -22.08
N ASP A 197 27.61 -18.20 -21.99
CA ASP A 197 28.76 -17.94 -22.87
C ASP A 197 28.60 -18.66 -24.22
N ARG A 198 29.50 -18.36 -25.17
CA ARG A 198 29.49 -18.98 -26.50
C ARG A 198 29.48 -20.52 -26.50
N SER A 199 29.99 -21.16 -25.46
CA SER A 199 29.98 -22.62 -25.39
C SER A 199 28.61 -23.20 -25.04
N GLY A 200 27.64 -22.36 -24.68
CA GLY A 200 26.34 -22.75 -24.13
C GLY A 200 26.36 -22.90 -22.61
N THR A 201 27.48 -22.59 -21.94
CA THR A 201 27.60 -22.73 -20.48
C THR A 201 26.92 -21.58 -19.76
N VAL A 202 26.07 -21.89 -18.79
CA VAL A 202 25.41 -20.91 -17.92
C VAL A 202 26.44 -20.33 -16.94
N ARG A 203 26.64 -19.02 -17.00
CA ARG A 203 27.58 -18.26 -16.16
C ARG A 203 26.89 -17.46 -15.06
N TYR A 204 25.62 -17.16 -15.25
CA TYR A 204 24.75 -16.53 -14.27
C TYR A 204 23.32 -17.04 -14.43
N SER A 205 22.59 -17.22 -13.33
CA SER A 205 21.14 -17.49 -13.31
C SER A 205 20.47 -16.82 -12.13
N GLY A 206 19.36 -16.11 -12.35
CA GLY A 206 18.53 -15.61 -11.25
C GLY A 206 17.78 -14.32 -11.57
N ARG A 207 17.73 -13.39 -10.61
CA ARG A 207 17.00 -12.12 -10.74
C ARG A 207 17.72 -11.10 -11.63
N ILE A 208 16.99 -10.06 -12.03
CA ILE A 208 17.56 -8.91 -12.76
C ILE A 208 18.26 -7.94 -11.81
N ASP A 209 17.53 -7.54 -10.77
CA ASP A 209 17.96 -6.69 -9.66
C ASP A 209 17.02 -6.91 -8.47
N ASP A 210 17.21 -6.16 -7.39
CA ASP A 210 16.42 -6.23 -6.17
C ASP A 210 15.34 -5.13 -6.07
N GLN A 211 14.95 -4.48 -7.16
CA GLN A 211 13.96 -3.38 -7.03
C GLN A 211 12.54 -3.88 -6.76
N TYR A 212 12.14 -4.99 -7.37
CA TYR A 212 10.76 -5.48 -7.30
C TYR A 212 10.71 -6.93 -6.81
N GLU A 213 9.80 -7.18 -5.87
CA GLU A 213 9.42 -8.52 -5.40
C GLU A 213 7.88 -8.59 -5.34
N PRO A 214 7.25 -9.77 -5.23
CA PRO A 214 5.80 -9.87 -5.07
C PRO A 214 5.33 -9.04 -3.86
N GLY A 215 4.53 -8.00 -4.12
CA GLY A 215 4.01 -7.08 -3.10
C GLY A 215 4.98 -5.97 -2.66
N ILE A 216 6.18 -5.89 -3.26
CA ILE A 216 7.24 -4.97 -2.83
C ILE A 216 7.82 -4.21 -4.03
N ALA A 217 7.83 -2.89 -3.93
CA ALA A 217 8.44 -2.01 -4.94
C ALA A 217 9.35 -0.99 -4.27
N ARG A 218 10.67 -1.18 -4.39
CA ARG A 218 11.66 -0.21 -3.91
C ARG A 218 11.73 0.97 -4.85
N LYS A 219 12.03 2.15 -4.30
CA LYS A 219 12.21 3.37 -5.10
C LYS A 219 13.32 3.20 -6.15
N GLN A 220 14.40 2.51 -5.79
CA GLN A 220 15.53 2.19 -6.66
C GLN A 220 16.10 0.81 -6.29
N ALA A 221 16.75 0.14 -7.23
CA ALA A 221 17.55 -1.05 -6.96
C ALA A 221 18.80 -0.68 -6.15
N THR A 222 19.18 -1.53 -5.19
CA THR A 222 20.46 -1.45 -4.47
C THR A 222 21.46 -2.49 -4.96
N GLN A 223 20.98 -3.55 -5.63
CA GLN A 223 21.77 -4.61 -6.24
C GLN A 223 21.39 -4.74 -7.71
N HIS A 224 22.36 -4.96 -8.60
CA HIS A 224 22.12 -4.99 -10.05
C HIS A 224 22.68 -6.28 -10.67
N ASP A 225 22.21 -7.42 -10.19
CA ASP A 225 22.86 -8.72 -10.39
C ASP A 225 23.09 -9.09 -11.86
N LEU A 226 22.10 -8.89 -12.74
CA LEU A 226 22.27 -9.17 -14.17
C LEU A 226 23.32 -8.25 -14.81
N ARG A 227 23.26 -6.95 -14.50
CA ARG A 227 24.20 -5.96 -15.04
C ARG A 227 25.62 -6.29 -14.59
N ASP A 228 25.79 -6.55 -13.30
CA ASP A 228 27.08 -6.81 -12.69
C ASP A 228 27.66 -8.15 -13.18
N ALA A 229 26.83 -9.16 -13.45
CA ALA A 229 27.24 -10.41 -14.08
C ALA A 229 27.72 -10.21 -15.52
N ILE A 230 26.99 -9.46 -16.35
CA ILE A 230 27.39 -9.15 -17.73
C ILE A 230 28.70 -8.36 -17.74
N ASP A 231 28.81 -7.30 -16.94
CA ASP A 231 30.03 -6.48 -16.88
C ASP A 231 31.23 -7.29 -16.40
N ALA A 232 31.08 -8.15 -15.38
CA ALA A 232 32.15 -9.03 -14.93
C ALA A 232 32.62 -9.98 -16.04
N LEU A 233 31.71 -10.61 -16.77
CA LEU A 233 32.05 -11.56 -17.83
C LEU A 233 32.73 -10.87 -19.02
N LEU A 234 32.24 -9.69 -19.43
CA LEU A 234 32.87 -8.89 -20.50
C LEU A 234 34.29 -8.44 -20.11
N ASP A 235 34.51 -8.18 -18.82
CA ASP A 235 35.83 -7.84 -18.26
C ASP A 235 36.72 -9.08 -17.97
N ASN A 236 36.25 -10.29 -18.28
CA ASN A 236 36.90 -11.56 -17.92
C ASN A 236 37.17 -11.74 -16.41
N LYS A 237 36.29 -11.21 -15.57
CA LYS A 237 36.30 -11.36 -14.11
C LYS A 237 35.31 -12.45 -13.66
N PRO A 238 35.52 -13.06 -12.48
CA PRO A 238 34.52 -13.93 -11.88
C PRO A 238 33.21 -13.18 -11.61
N VAL A 239 32.07 -13.83 -11.87
CA VAL A 239 30.75 -13.29 -11.52
C VAL A 239 30.61 -13.29 -9.98
N PRO A 240 30.32 -12.16 -9.33
CA PRO A 240 30.27 -12.08 -7.86
C PRO A 240 29.24 -13.04 -7.25
N HIS A 241 28.05 -13.09 -7.84
CA HIS A 241 26.93 -13.94 -7.42
C HIS A 241 26.44 -14.73 -8.65
N PRO A 242 27.06 -15.87 -8.99
CA PRO A 242 26.70 -16.63 -10.19
C PRO A 242 25.28 -17.22 -10.15
N LYS A 243 24.67 -17.28 -8.96
CA LYS A 243 23.27 -17.65 -8.79
C LYS A 243 22.60 -16.75 -7.77
N THR A 244 21.42 -16.23 -8.12
CA THR A 244 20.54 -15.47 -7.21
C THR A 244 19.13 -16.06 -7.27
N THR A 245 18.30 -15.73 -6.28
CA THR A 245 16.90 -16.20 -6.25
C THR A 245 16.06 -15.31 -7.17
N ALA A 246 15.51 -15.89 -8.24
CA ALA A 246 14.52 -15.21 -9.07
C ALA A 246 13.20 -15.06 -8.30
N MET A 247 12.54 -13.92 -8.48
CA MET A 247 11.26 -13.60 -7.87
C MET A 247 10.20 -13.43 -8.97
N GLY A 248 8.96 -13.83 -8.69
CA GLY A 248 7.86 -13.73 -9.64
C GLY A 248 7.07 -15.03 -9.78
N CYS A 249 6.41 -15.17 -10.92
CA CYS A 249 5.46 -16.25 -11.19
C CYS A 249 6.18 -17.55 -11.58
N LEU A 250 5.69 -18.70 -11.10
CA LEU A 250 6.22 -20.00 -11.50
C LEU A 250 5.92 -20.31 -12.97
N ILE A 251 6.86 -21.00 -13.63
CA ILE A 251 6.66 -21.63 -14.94
C ILE A 251 6.10 -23.03 -14.68
N ALA A 252 4.93 -23.35 -15.23
CA ALA A 252 4.32 -24.67 -15.10
C ALA A 252 5.11 -25.75 -15.87
N LEU A 253 6.06 -26.42 -15.20
CA LEU A 253 6.89 -27.46 -15.82
C LEU A 253 6.14 -28.81 -15.93
N PRO A 254 6.45 -29.64 -16.96
CA PRO A 254 5.82 -30.96 -17.10
C PRO A 254 6.05 -31.85 -15.88
N ARG A 255 5.02 -32.58 -15.44
CA ARG A 255 5.11 -33.56 -14.35
C ARG A 255 5.27 -34.98 -14.91
N ASN A 256 6.07 -35.81 -14.24
CA ASN A 256 6.30 -37.22 -14.62
C ASN A 256 5.14 -38.18 -14.25
N LYS A 257 3.96 -37.67 -13.89
CA LYS A 257 2.78 -38.49 -13.62
C LYS A 257 1.82 -38.40 -14.80
N THR A 258 1.48 -39.54 -15.40
CA THR A 258 0.29 -39.67 -16.25
C THR A 258 -0.93 -39.30 -15.43
N THR A 259 -1.75 -38.38 -15.94
CA THR A 259 -3.00 -37.94 -15.33
C THR A 259 -3.81 -39.17 -14.90
N GLU A 260 -4.02 -39.36 -13.60
CA GLU A 260 -4.67 -40.58 -13.11
C GLU A 260 -6.13 -40.60 -13.57
N SER A 261 -6.52 -41.64 -14.32
CA SER A 261 -7.92 -41.85 -14.73
C SER A 261 -8.87 -42.04 -13.55
N ASP A 262 -8.33 -42.38 -12.38
CA ASP A 262 -9.07 -42.73 -11.15
C ASP A 262 -8.97 -41.62 -10.08
N ALA A 263 -8.50 -40.42 -10.45
CA ALA A 263 -8.34 -39.31 -9.53
C ALA A 263 -9.69 -38.92 -8.90
N LYS A 264 -9.74 -38.91 -7.56
CA LYS A 264 -10.95 -38.55 -6.79
C LYS A 264 -11.27 -37.06 -6.88
N VAL A 265 -10.25 -36.23 -7.10
CA VAL A 265 -10.36 -34.77 -7.20
C VAL A 265 -10.12 -34.37 -8.64
N THR A 266 -11.05 -33.63 -9.23
CA THR A 266 -10.97 -33.16 -10.62
C THR A 266 -11.35 -31.68 -10.74
N TYR A 267 -10.98 -31.08 -11.87
CA TYR A 267 -11.36 -29.70 -12.17
C TYR A 267 -12.88 -29.50 -12.17
N CYS A 268 -13.59 -30.33 -12.94
CA CYS A 268 -15.03 -30.21 -13.16
C CYS A 268 -15.88 -30.48 -11.90
N ASP A 269 -15.39 -31.28 -10.96
CA ASP A 269 -16.15 -31.64 -9.75
C ASP A 269 -15.79 -30.74 -8.56
N GLN A 270 -14.57 -30.78 -8.04
CA GLN A 270 -14.25 -30.05 -6.80
C GLN A 270 -13.56 -28.70 -7.02
N VAL A 271 -12.53 -28.65 -7.86
CA VAL A 271 -11.61 -27.50 -7.94
C VAL A 271 -12.30 -26.25 -8.47
N SER A 272 -13.08 -26.37 -9.56
CA SER A 272 -13.87 -25.26 -10.10
C SER A 272 -14.78 -24.59 -9.06
N ARG A 273 -15.34 -25.36 -8.12
CA ARG A 273 -16.16 -24.82 -7.02
C ARG A 273 -15.30 -24.07 -6.01
N VAL A 274 -14.13 -24.59 -5.67
CA VAL A 274 -13.15 -23.92 -4.79
C VAL A 274 -12.68 -22.61 -5.42
N LEU A 275 -12.32 -22.62 -6.70
CA LEU A 275 -11.89 -21.42 -7.44
C LEU A 275 -13.00 -20.39 -7.53
N GLN A 276 -14.23 -20.78 -7.90
CA GLN A 276 -15.38 -19.87 -7.92
C GLN A 276 -15.64 -19.24 -6.54
N LYS A 277 -15.44 -20.02 -5.47
CA LYS A 277 -15.67 -19.58 -4.09
C LYS A 277 -14.64 -18.56 -3.61
N HIS A 278 -13.36 -18.74 -3.93
CA HIS A 278 -12.27 -18.00 -3.30
C HIS A 278 -11.45 -17.11 -4.24
N CYS A 279 -11.43 -17.41 -5.55
CA CYS A 279 -10.47 -16.83 -6.49
C CYS A 279 -11.14 -16.01 -7.60
N VAL A 280 -12.17 -16.56 -8.24
CA VAL A 280 -12.77 -16.01 -9.48
C VAL A 280 -13.44 -14.65 -9.27
N GLU A 281 -13.78 -14.29 -8.02
CA GLU A 281 -14.27 -12.93 -7.73
C GLU A 281 -13.29 -11.84 -8.18
N CYS A 282 -11.99 -12.09 -7.99
CA CYS A 282 -10.91 -11.17 -8.39
C CYS A 282 -10.19 -11.62 -9.66
N HIS A 283 -10.05 -12.93 -9.88
CA HIS A 283 -9.35 -13.55 -11.01
C HIS A 283 -10.33 -13.92 -12.13
N ARG A 284 -10.99 -12.90 -12.67
CA ARG A 284 -11.83 -12.98 -13.87
C ARG A 284 -11.52 -11.78 -14.76
N ALA A 285 -11.98 -11.84 -16.01
CA ALA A 285 -11.74 -10.75 -16.96
C ALA A 285 -12.17 -9.38 -16.38
N ASP A 286 -11.35 -8.36 -16.67
CA ASP A 286 -11.52 -6.94 -16.32
C ASP A 286 -11.56 -6.61 -14.81
N GLU A 287 -11.27 -7.58 -13.93
CA GLU A 287 -11.10 -7.34 -12.50
C GLU A 287 -9.62 -7.19 -12.12
N ILE A 288 -9.36 -7.05 -10.82
CA ILE A 288 -8.04 -6.71 -10.28
C ILE A 288 -7.01 -7.83 -10.41
N GLY A 289 -7.44 -9.09 -10.57
CA GLY A 289 -6.56 -10.22 -10.81
C GLY A 289 -5.82 -10.04 -12.15
N PRO A 290 -4.49 -10.22 -12.19
CA PRO A 290 -3.72 -9.96 -13.41
C PRO A 290 -3.94 -11.00 -14.52
N PHE A 291 -4.64 -12.10 -14.21
CA PHE A 291 -4.97 -13.24 -15.06
C PHE A 291 -6.32 -13.85 -14.62
N SER A 292 -6.96 -14.61 -15.53
CA SER A 292 -8.23 -15.29 -15.26
C SER A 292 -8.03 -16.70 -14.67
N LEU A 293 -8.94 -17.13 -13.79
CA LEU A 293 -9.02 -18.49 -13.26
C LEU A 293 -10.38 -19.14 -13.55
N GLU A 294 -11.07 -18.69 -14.60
CA GLU A 294 -12.40 -19.20 -15.00
C GLU A 294 -12.32 -20.46 -15.87
N ALA A 295 -11.23 -20.60 -16.64
CA ALA A 295 -11.05 -21.64 -17.63
C ALA A 295 -9.91 -22.59 -17.26
N TYR A 296 -10.08 -23.88 -17.54
CA TYR A 296 -9.15 -24.93 -17.13
C TYR A 296 -7.74 -24.77 -17.70
N ASP A 297 -7.64 -24.39 -18.98
CA ASP A 297 -6.40 -24.14 -19.71
C ASP A 297 -5.55 -23.03 -19.10
N GLU A 298 -6.19 -21.99 -18.57
CA GLU A 298 -5.53 -20.96 -17.76
C GLU A 298 -5.08 -21.52 -16.41
N VAL A 299 -6.02 -22.16 -15.68
CA VAL A 299 -5.81 -22.60 -14.29
C VAL A 299 -4.62 -23.56 -14.17
N ILE A 300 -4.41 -24.48 -15.12
CA ILE A 300 -3.28 -25.42 -15.07
C ILE A 300 -1.91 -24.72 -15.18
N GLY A 301 -1.83 -23.57 -15.85
CA GLY A 301 -0.61 -22.75 -15.93
C GLY A 301 -0.29 -22.05 -14.62
N TRP A 302 -1.29 -21.84 -13.77
CA TRP A 302 -1.21 -21.13 -12.50
C TRP A 302 -1.27 -22.03 -11.26
N ALA A 303 -1.42 -23.34 -11.42
CA ALA A 303 -1.76 -24.22 -10.30
C ALA A 303 -0.65 -24.29 -9.23
N ASP A 304 0.62 -24.45 -9.63
CA ASP A 304 1.74 -24.43 -8.68
C ASP A 304 1.87 -23.07 -7.99
N MET A 305 1.70 -22.00 -8.76
CA MET A 305 1.70 -20.63 -8.23
C MET A 305 0.56 -20.42 -7.23
N SER A 306 -0.60 -21.01 -7.49
CA SER A 306 -1.77 -20.95 -6.61
C SER A 306 -1.50 -21.63 -5.28
N LEU A 307 -0.84 -22.79 -5.27
CA LEU A 307 -0.44 -23.44 -4.02
C LEU A 307 0.60 -22.61 -3.25
N GLU A 308 1.61 -22.06 -3.93
CA GLU A 308 2.61 -21.21 -3.28
C GLU A 308 1.99 -19.99 -2.60
N VAL A 309 1.07 -19.28 -3.27
CA VAL A 309 0.43 -18.09 -2.68
C VAL A 309 -0.51 -18.44 -1.54
N ILE A 310 -1.14 -19.62 -1.57
CA ILE A 310 -2.03 -20.11 -0.51
C ILE A 310 -1.22 -20.53 0.72
N ASP A 311 -0.15 -21.30 0.52
CA ASP A 311 0.76 -21.75 1.58
C ASP A 311 1.45 -20.57 2.29
N GLN A 312 1.85 -19.56 1.51
CA GLN A 312 2.45 -18.33 2.04
C GLN A 312 1.42 -17.32 2.56
N HIS A 313 0.13 -17.68 2.61
CA HIS A 313 -0.95 -16.81 3.08
C HIS A 313 -1.08 -15.47 2.31
N ARG A 314 -0.55 -15.39 1.08
CA ARG A 314 -0.73 -14.22 0.20
C ARG A 314 -2.11 -14.19 -0.45
N MET A 315 -2.73 -15.36 -0.64
CA MET A 315 -4.06 -15.50 -1.22
C MET A 315 -4.89 -16.59 -0.50
N PRO A 316 -6.21 -16.42 -0.36
CA PRO A 316 -6.91 -15.13 -0.46
C PRO A 316 -6.34 -14.13 0.55
N PRO A 317 -6.30 -12.82 0.23
CA PRO A 317 -5.72 -11.82 1.11
C PRO A 317 -6.67 -11.62 2.29
N TRP A 318 -6.32 -12.23 3.42
CA TRP A 318 -7.03 -12.15 4.69
C TRP A 318 -6.09 -12.49 5.84
N HIS A 319 -5.59 -11.47 6.51
CA HIS A 319 -4.51 -11.60 7.50
C HIS A 319 -5.01 -11.56 8.95
N ALA A 320 -6.32 -11.58 9.19
CA ALA A 320 -6.85 -11.68 10.55
C ALA A 320 -6.72 -13.11 11.08
N ASP A 321 -6.26 -13.23 12.32
CA ASP A 321 -6.16 -14.49 13.05
C ASP A 321 -7.58 -15.08 13.25
N PRO A 322 -7.87 -16.30 12.78
CA PRO A 322 -9.18 -16.93 12.94
C PRO A 322 -9.55 -17.24 14.40
N ASN A 323 -8.60 -17.16 15.35
CA ASN A 323 -8.87 -17.35 16.78
C ASN A 323 -9.45 -16.11 17.47
N HIS A 324 -9.47 -14.96 16.77
CA HIS A 324 -9.90 -13.67 17.33
C HIS A 324 -10.94 -12.99 16.44
N GLY A 325 -12.06 -12.59 17.06
CA GLY A 325 -13.18 -12.01 16.35
C GLY A 325 -13.87 -12.99 15.40
N SER A 326 -14.96 -12.53 14.78
CA SER A 326 -15.64 -13.24 13.71
C SER A 326 -16.21 -12.21 12.75
N PHE A 327 -15.99 -12.42 11.46
CA PHE A 327 -16.22 -11.39 10.44
C PHE A 327 -17.13 -11.87 9.33
N ALA A 328 -18.17 -11.10 9.02
CA ALA A 328 -19.16 -11.42 7.99
C ALA A 328 -18.54 -11.44 6.57
N ASN A 329 -17.46 -10.69 6.38
CA ASN A 329 -16.74 -10.57 5.12
C ASN A 329 -15.40 -11.33 5.11
N SER A 330 -15.24 -12.33 5.97
CA SER A 330 -14.02 -13.15 6.00
C SER A 330 -13.77 -13.84 4.67
N ARG A 331 -12.53 -13.80 4.20
CA ARG A 331 -12.04 -14.59 3.04
C ARG A 331 -11.14 -15.74 3.45
N HIS A 332 -11.24 -16.16 4.70
CA HIS A 332 -10.49 -17.31 5.17
C HIS A 332 -10.79 -18.54 4.29
N MET A 333 -9.73 -19.17 3.78
CA MET A 333 -9.83 -20.41 3.03
C MET A 333 -9.68 -21.59 3.99
N PRO A 334 -10.73 -22.41 4.21
CA PRO A 334 -10.66 -23.56 5.10
C PRO A 334 -9.65 -24.60 4.59
N GLU A 335 -9.05 -25.35 5.52
CA GLU A 335 -8.01 -26.34 5.21
C GLU A 335 -8.48 -27.42 4.22
N GLN A 336 -9.75 -27.81 4.27
CA GLN A 336 -10.35 -28.73 3.31
C GLN A 336 -10.30 -28.19 1.87
N ASP A 337 -10.57 -26.90 1.68
CA ASP A 337 -10.56 -26.28 0.34
C ASP A 337 -9.12 -26.18 -0.19
N LYS A 338 -8.14 -25.93 0.68
CA LYS A 338 -6.71 -25.96 0.31
C LYS A 338 -6.26 -27.36 -0.10
N GLN A 339 -6.65 -28.38 0.67
CA GLN A 339 -6.29 -29.77 0.39
C GLN A 339 -6.85 -30.25 -0.95
N ILE A 340 -8.06 -29.82 -1.33
CA ILE A 340 -8.63 -30.11 -2.65
C ILE A 340 -7.71 -29.61 -3.77
N LEU A 341 -7.18 -28.40 -3.66
CA LEU A 341 -6.27 -27.86 -4.66
C LEU A 341 -4.95 -28.63 -4.67
N ALA A 342 -4.37 -28.92 -3.49
CA ALA A 342 -3.14 -29.68 -3.37
C ALA A 342 -3.27 -31.09 -3.98
N ASP A 343 -4.31 -31.84 -3.62
CA ASP A 343 -4.59 -33.18 -4.14
C ASP A 343 -4.76 -33.18 -5.66
N TRP A 344 -5.46 -32.17 -6.19
CA TRP A 344 -5.64 -32.02 -7.63
C TRP A 344 -4.32 -31.76 -8.37
N VAL A 345 -3.49 -30.87 -7.82
CA VAL A 345 -2.15 -30.60 -8.35
C VAL A 345 -1.28 -31.86 -8.29
N ASP A 346 -1.26 -32.56 -7.16
CA ASP A 346 -0.47 -33.80 -6.99
C ASP A 346 -0.91 -34.96 -7.91
N ALA A 347 -2.18 -34.97 -8.30
CA ALA A 347 -2.76 -35.91 -9.26
C ALA A 347 -2.49 -35.56 -10.74
N GLY A 348 -1.78 -34.47 -11.01
CA GLY A 348 -1.49 -34.01 -12.37
C GLY A 348 -2.62 -33.21 -13.01
N MET A 349 -3.46 -32.57 -12.18
CA MET A 349 -4.50 -31.63 -12.58
C MET A 349 -5.57 -32.22 -13.53
N PRO A 350 -6.17 -33.39 -13.24
CA PRO A 350 -7.18 -34.00 -14.10
C PRO A 350 -8.38 -33.07 -14.35
N TYR A 351 -8.83 -32.99 -15.60
CA TYR A 351 -10.01 -32.21 -16.00
C TYR A 351 -11.31 -32.77 -15.40
N GLY A 352 -11.59 -34.06 -15.61
CA GLY A 352 -12.79 -34.74 -15.10
C GLY A 352 -14.01 -34.67 -16.04
N ASP A 353 -15.17 -35.03 -15.50
CA ASP A 353 -16.44 -35.06 -16.24
C ASP A 353 -17.08 -33.66 -16.31
N ALA A 354 -17.11 -33.08 -17.51
CA ALA A 354 -17.66 -31.75 -17.76
C ALA A 354 -19.12 -31.57 -17.31
N SER A 355 -19.92 -32.65 -17.24
CA SER A 355 -21.31 -32.57 -16.77
C SER A 355 -21.43 -32.19 -15.28
N LYS A 356 -20.33 -32.32 -14.53
CA LYS A 356 -20.26 -31.96 -13.10
C LYS A 356 -19.88 -30.50 -12.85
N LEU A 357 -19.52 -29.73 -13.89
CA LEU A 357 -19.16 -28.32 -13.73
C LEU A 357 -20.28 -27.56 -13.01
N PRO A 358 -19.96 -26.71 -12.02
CA PRO A 358 -20.95 -25.84 -11.42
C PRO A 358 -21.39 -24.80 -12.46
N PRO A 359 -22.63 -24.28 -12.37
CA PRO A 359 -23.01 -23.12 -13.17
C PRO A 359 -22.02 -21.97 -12.90
N PRO A 360 -21.64 -21.16 -13.90
CA PRO A 360 -20.86 -19.96 -13.68
C PRO A 360 -21.54 -19.05 -12.66
N ARG A 361 -20.74 -18.39 -11.81
CA ARG A 361 -21.27 -17.35 -10.93
C ARG A 361 -21.66 -16.14 -11.76
N GLU A 362 -22.79 -15.54 -11.42
CA GLU A 362 -23.19 -14.26 -11.97
C GLU A 362 -22.48 -13.15 -11.20
N TYR A 363 -21.83 -12.25 -11.93
CA TYR A 363 -21.19 -11.06 -11.38
C TYR A 363 -21.87 -9.82 -11.93
N VAL A 364 -22.12 -8.83 -11.05
CA VAL A 364 -22.67 -7.54 -11.48
C VAL A 364 -21.53 -6.70 -12.06
N ALA A 365 -21.65 -6.34 -13.34
CA ALA A 365 -20.71 -5.42 -13.96
C ALA A 365 -20.94 -3.99 -13.43
N GLY A 366 -19.86 -3.30 -13.06
CA GLY A 366 -19.93 -1.92 -12.57
C GLY A 366 -20.02 -1.83 -11.06
N TRP A 367 -21.23 -1.65 -10.53
CA TRP A 367 -21.49 -1.46 -9.10
C TRP A 367 -21.84 -2.78 -8.43
N GLN A 368 -21.21 -3.09 -7.30
CA GLN A 368 -21.51 -4.26 -6.47
C GLN A 368 -22.55 -3.98 -5.38
N LEU A 369 -23.09 -2.76 -5.36
CA LEU A 369 -24.21 -2.36 -4.51
C LEU A 369 -25.50 -3.15 -4.82
N SER A 370 -26.40 -3.23 -3.84
CA SER A 370 -27.68 -3.95 -3.89
C SER A 370 -28.62 -3.43 -4.98
N GLU A 371 -28.44 -2.16 -5.36
CA GLU A 371 -29.19 -1.47 -6.39
C GLU A 371 -28.30 -0.42 -7.07
N PRO A 372 -28.67 0.10 -8.27
CA PRO A 372 -27.93 1.15 -8.92
C PRO A 372 -27.78 2.40 -8.01
N PRO A 373 -26.61 3.06 -7.99
CA PRO A 373 -26.42 4.25 -7.18
C PRO A 373 -27.47 5.33 -7.46
N HIS A 374 -28.01 5.93 -6.40
CA HIS A 374 -28.88 7.10 -6.50
C HIS A 374 -28.11 8.33 -6.97
N GLN A 375 -26.82 8.39 -6.65
CA GLN A 375 -25.93 9.46 -7.08
C GLN A 375 -24.52 8.91 -7.34
N ILE A 376 -23.90 9.39 -8.42
CA ILE A 376 -22.52 9.07 -8.78
C ILE A 376 -21.72 10.37 -8.76
N VAL A 377 -20.56 10.35 -8.12
CA VAL A 377 -19.63 11.49 -8.06
C VAL A 377 -18.26 11.02 -8.55
N THR A 378 -17.70 11.70 -9.55
CA THR A 378 -16.36 11.41 -10.08
C THR A 378 -15.29 12.16 -9.29
N MET A 379 -14.09 11.60 -9.17
CA MET A 379 -12.98 12.25 -8.45
C MET A 379 -12.52 13.54 -9.12
N ASN A 380 -12.68 13.67 -10.44
CA ASN A 380 -12.32 14.84 -11.22
C ASN A 380 -13.06 14.82 -12.57
N GLU A 381 -13.12 15.95 -13.26
CA GLU A 381 -13.61 16.03 -14.63
C GLU A 381 -12.57 15.55 -15.65
N THR A 382 -11.30 15.88 -15.39
CA THR A 382 -10.17 15.47 -16.25
C THR A 382 -9.53 14.18 -15.70
N PRO A 383 -9.26 13.17 -16.55
CA PRO A 383 -8.54 11.97 -16.15
C PRO A 383 -7.18 12.28 -15.54
N PHE A 384 -6.80 11.51 -14.51
CA PHE A 384 -5.46 11.57 -13.95
C PHE A 384 -4.53 10.66 -14.75
N HIS A 385 -3.41 11.21 -15.23
CA HIS A 385 -2.41 10.46 -16.00
C HIS A 385 -1.44 9.70 -15.10
N VAL A 386 -1.46 8.37 -15.19
CA VAL A 386 -0.54 7.46 -14.48
C VAL A 386 0.63 7.11 -15.41
N PRO A 387 1.89 7.45 -15.06
CA PRO A 387 3.06 7.07 -15.85
C PRO A 387 3.28 5.54 -15.86
N ALA A 388 4.04 5.06 -16.84
CA ALA A 388 4.35 3.63 -16.99
C ALA A 388 5.22 3.06 -15.86
N THR A 389 6.07 3.88 -15.23
CA THR A 389 7.02 3.44 -14.19
C THR A 389 7.20 4.54 -13.12
N GLY A 390 7.80 4.18 -11.99
CA GLY A 390 8.12 5.10 -10.90
C GLY A 390 7.18 4.97 -9.70
N THR A 391 7.31 5.90 -8.75
CA THR A 391 6.46 6.00 -7.56
C THR A 391 5.64 7.28 -7.63
N ILE A 392 4.35 7.20 -7.31
CA ILE A 392 3.43 8.35 -7.33
C ILE A 392 3.05 8.67 -5.89
N GLU A 393 3.23 9.92 -5.48
CA GLU A 393 2.75 10.38 -4.17
C GLU A 393 1.22 10.32 -4.11
N TYR A 394 0.65 10.22 -2.91
CA TYR A 394 -0.80 10.29 -2.73
C TYR A 394 -1.39 11.52 -3.42
N GLN A 395 -2.39 11.27 -4.26
CA GLN A 395 -3.15 12.32 -4.93
C GLN A 395 -4.46 12.56 -4.19
N TYR A 396 -4.87 13.82 -4.10
CA TYR A 396 -6.09 14.20 -3.41
C TYR A 396 -6.98 15.02 -4.33
N PHE A 397 -8.25 14.64 -4.42
CA PHE A 397 -9.24 15.34 -5.21
C PHE A 397 -10.43 15.72 -4.33
N VAL A 398 -10.70 17.02 -4.22
CA VAL A 398 -11.83 17.54 -3.46
C VAL A 398 -12.97 17.86 -4.42
N VAL A 399 -14.11 17.22 -4.25
CA VAL A 399 -15.26 17.33 -5.16
C VAL A 399 -16.50 17.77 -4.39
N ASP A 400 -17.27 18.67 -4.97
CA ASP A 400 -18.57 19.06 -4.44
C ASP A 400 -19.66 18.14 -5.02
N PRO A 401 -20.30 17.28 -4.19
CA PRO A 401 -21.38 16.41 -4.63
C PRO A 401 -22.71 17.16 -4.78
N GLY A 402 -22.80 18.45 -4.45
CA GLY A 402 -24.01 19.25 -4.57
C GLY A 402 -25.08 18.94 -3.51
N PHE A 403 -24.68 18.50 -2.32
CA PHE A 403 -25.64 18.19 -1.25
C PHE A 403 -26.26 19.47 -0.68
N THR A 404 -27.51 19.76 -1.05
CA THR A 404 -28.27 20.93 -0.55
C THR A 404 -29.09 20.66 0.72
N GLU A 405 -29.18 19.38 1.12
CA GLU A 405 -29.82 18.89 2.35
C GLU A 405 -28.97 17.76 2.94
N ASP A 406 -29.15 17.47 4.22
CA ASP A 406 -28.54 16.30 4.86
C ASP A 406 -28.90 15.02 4.10
N LYS A 407 -27.90 14.20 3.81
CA LYS A 407 -28.03 12.89 3.16
C LYS A 407 -27.78 11.78 4.17
N TRP A 408 -28.64 10.78 4.17
CA TRP A 408 -28.49 9.55 4.94
C TRP A 408 -27.97 8.46 4.02
N ILE A 409 -26.68 8.16 4.09
CA ILE A 409 -26.02 7.21 3.21
C ILE A 409 -26.05 5.84 3.87
N ARG A 410 -26.72 4.88 3.24
CA ARG A 410 -26.82 3.48 3.73
C ARG A 410 -25.74 2.57 3.14
N ALA A 411 -25.16 2.97 2.01
CA ALA A 411 -24.03 2.30 1.38
C ALA A 411 -23.30 3.26 0.43
N ALA A 412 -22.00 3.03 0.26
CA ALA A 412 -21.19 3.74 -0.72
C ALA A 412 -20.11 2.81 -1.27
N GLU A 413 -19.87 2.89 -2.57
CA GLU A 413 -18.85 2.10 -3.26
C GLU A 413 -17.94 3.01 -4.07
N VAL A 414 -16.63 2.88 -3.90
CA VAL A 414 -15.65 3.51 -4.78
C VAL A 414 -15.28 2.52 -5.89
N VAL A 415 -15.41 2.94 -7.14
CA VAL A 415 -15.08 2.14 -8.33
C VAL A 415 -13.97 2.85 -9.12
N PRO A 416 -12.78 2.22 -9.23
CA PRO A 416 -11.73 2.72 -10.11
C PRO A 416 -12.18 2.83 -11.56
N GLY A 417 -11.72 3.88 -12.26
CA GLY A 417 -11.85 3.96 -13.71
C GLY A 417 -10.94 2.96 -14.40
N ASN A 418 -9.76 2.73 -13.81
CA ASN A 418 -8.78 1.75 -14.24
C ASN A 418 -8.23 0.96 -13.03
N ARG A 419 -8.80 -0.22 -12.80
CA ARG A 419 -8.43 -1.13 -11.70
C ARG A 419 -6.95 -1.55 -11.76
N SER A 420 -6.31 -1.55 -12.93
CA SER A 420 -4.91 -1.99 -13.05
C SER A 420 -3.92 -1.06 -12.35
N VAL A 421 -4.25 0.22 -12.20
CA VAL A 421 -3.32 1.21 -11.63
C VAL A 421 -3.76 1.79 -10.29
N VAL A 422 -5.05 1.72 -9.94
CA VAL A 422 -5.54 2.14 -8.62
C VAL A 422 -5.27 1.03 -7.61
N HIS A 423 -4.28 1.24 -6.75
CA HIS A 423 -3.92 0.27 -5.72
C HIS A 423 -4.87 0.36 -4.51
N HIS A 424 -5.22 1.57 -4.09
CA HIS A 424 -6.39 1.81 -3.24
C HIS A 424 -6.91 3.24 -3.40
N SER A 425 -8.15 3.45 -3.02
CA SER A 425 -8.77 4.78 -2.97
C SER A 425 -9.61 4.88 -1.71
N ILE A 426 -9.53 6.00 -1.01
CA ILE A 426 -10.38 6.29 0.15
C ILE A 426 -11.17 7.56 -0.14
N ALA A 427 -12.48 7.48 0.10
CA ALA A 427 -13.38 8.61 0.03
C ALA A 427 -13.73 9.09 1.44
N PHE A 428 -13.39 10.33 1.75
CA PHE A 428 -13.74 10.98 3.01
C PHE A 428 -14.83 12.03 2.78
N VAL A 429 -15.63 12.27 3.82
CA VAL A 429 -16.51 13.43 3.93
C VAL A 429 -15.72 14.57 4.55
N ARG A 430 -15.66 15.70 3.84
CA ARG A 430 -15.26 16.99 4.38
C ARG A 430 -16.52 17.81 4.66
N PRO A 431 -16.97 17.95 5.91
CA PRO A 431 -18.16 18.71 6.24
C PRO A 431 -17.91 20.22 6.05
N PRO A 432 -18.96 21.05 6.04
CA PRO A 432 -18.83 22.50 5.98
C PRO A 432 -17.98 23.06 7.13
N ASP A 433 -17.29 24.18 6.89
CA ASP A 433 -16.46 24.82 7.91
C ASP A 433 -17.27 25.15 9.18
N GLY A 434 -16.79 24.68 10.34
CA GLY A 434 -17.45 24.86 11.64
C GLY A 434 -18.41 23.74 12.04
N ALA A 435 -18.59 22.71 11.22
CA ALA A 435 -19.32 21.49 11.58
C ALA A 435 -18.66 20.71 12.73
N ASP A 436 -19.37 19.68 13.22
CA ASP A 436 -18.86 18.83 14.30
C ASP A 436 -17.76 17.94 13.73
N PHE A 437 -16.67 17.75 14.48
CA PHE A 437 -15.55 16.95 14.02
C PHE A 437 -15.96 15.50 13.71
N ARG A 438 -17.02 15.00 14.36
CA ARG A 438 -17.61 13.67 14.12
C ARG A 438 -18.24 13.53 12.73
N ASP A 439 -18.50 14.64 12.04
CA ASP A 439 -19.00 14.62 10.66
C ASP A 439 -17.87 14.51 9.63
N ILE A 440 -16.61 14.67 10.07
CA ILE A 440 -15.46 14.31 9.26
C ILE A 440 -15.33 12.80 9.36
N GLY A 441 -15.50 12.12 8.24
CA GLY A 441 -15.65 10.67 8.29
C GLY A 441 -15.16 10.00 7.04
N PHE A 442 -14.53 8.84 7.23
CA PHE A 442 -14.43 7.83 6.19
C PHE A 442 -15.84 7.51 5.69
N LEU A 443 -16.03 7.51 4.37
CA LEU A 443 -17.30 7.18 3.73
C LEU A 443 -17.24 5.80 3.09
N SER A 444 -16.20 5.55 2.31
CA SER A 444 -15.96 4.28 1.64
C SER A 444 -14.50 4.19 1.19
N ALA A 445 -14.04 3.00 0.89
CA ALA A 445 -12.75 2.78 0.25
C ALA A 445 -12.85 1.68 -0.79
N TYR A 446 -12.07 1.84 -1.85
CA TYR A 446 -11.67 0.76 -2.73
C TYR A 446 -10.36 0.18 -2.22
N VAL A 447 -10.40 -1.10 -1.87
CA VAL A 447 -9.24 -1.96 -1.68
C VAL A 447 -9.45 -3.15 -2.60
N PRO A 448 -8.46 -3.57 -3.39
CA PRO A 448 -8.51 -4.78 -4.20
C PRO A 448 -9.27 -5.93 -3.54
N GLY A 449 -10.25 -6.48 -4.27
CA GLY A 449 -11.12 -7.56 -3.82
C GLY A 449 -12.14 -7.23 -2.73
N GLN A 450 -12.07 -6.06 -2.07
CA GLN A 450 -13.02 -5.66 -1.02
C GLN A 450 -14.38 -5.30 -1.62
N LYS A 451 -15.41 -6.04 -1.19
CA LYS A 451 -16.80 -5.70 -1.48
C LYS A 451 -17.18 -4.42 -0.75
N PRO A 452 -18.05 -3.58 -1.36
CA PRO A 452 -18.67 -2.50 -0.62
C PRO A 452 -19.44 -3.08 0.58
N SER A 453 -19.39 -2.38 1.71
CA SER A 453 -20.19 -2.71 2.88
C SER A 453 -21.48 -1.90 2.83
N GLU A 454 -22.62 -2.59 2.85
CA GLU A 454 -23.92 -1.96 3.09
C GLU A 454 -24.28 -2.08 4.55
N PHE A 455 -24.80 -1.00 5.13
CA PHE A 455 -25.31 -1.06 6.49
C PHE A 455 -26.61 -1.89 6.55
N PRO A 456 -26.93 -2.52 7.70
CA PRO A 456 -28.20 -3.21 7.89
C PRO A 456 -29.40 -2.27 7.66
N PRO A 457 -30.59 -2.82 7.33
CA PRO A 457 -31.80 -2.02 7.20
C PRO A 457 -32.03 -1.10 8.40
N GLY A 458 -32.30 0.18 8.12
CA GLY A 458 -32.50 1.23 9.12
C GLY A 458 -31.22 1.87 9.68
N TYR A 459 -30.04 1.50 9.20
CA TYR A 459 -28.76 2.10 9.58
C TYR A 459 -28.26 2.99 8.45
N ALA A 460 -27.82 4.20 8.77
CA ALA A 460 -27.22 5.10 7.78
C ALA A 460 -26.25 6.09 8.42
N GLN A 461 -25.20 6.44 7.67
CA GLN A 461 -24.30 7.53 8.01
C GLN A 461 -24.90 8.85 7.51
N ARG A 462 -25.01 9.84 8.40
CA ARG A 462 -25.48 11.17 8.01
C ARG A 462 -24.32 12.01 7.46
N VAL A 463 -24.53 12.61 6.30
CA VAL A 463 -23.63 13.57 5.68
C VAL A 463 -24.38 14.90 5.54
N ARG A 464 -23.79 15.97 6.07
CA ARG A 464 -24.47 17.27 6.15
C ARG A 464 -24.58 17.96 4.80
N ALA A 465 -25.62 18.76 4.64
CA ALA A 465 -25.71 19.72 3.53
C ALA A 465 -24.42 20.55 3.42
N GLY A 466 -23.93 20.77 2.19
CA GLY A 466 -22.71 21.50 1.89
C GLY A 466 -21.41 20.73 2.12
N SER A 467 -21.46 19.46 2.53
CA SER A 467 -20.25 18.63 2.66
C SER A 467 -19.66 18.32 1.29
N LYS A 468 -18.33 18.31 1.21
CA LYS A 468 -17.55 17.87 0.05
C LYS A 468 -17.07 16.44 0.24
N LEU A 469 -16.71 15.78 -0.85
CA LEU A 469 -16.03 14.49 -0.85
C LEU A 469 -14.55 14.69 -1.16
N VAL A 470 -13.68 13.95 -0.48
CA VAL A 470 -12.24 13.95 -0.74
C VAL A 470 -11.82 12.55 -1.14
N PHE A 471 -11.36 12.38 -2.37
CA PHE A 471 -10.74 11.15 -2.84
C PHE A 471 -9.24 11.21 -2.56
N GLN A 472 -8.76 10.33 -1.69
CA GLN A 472 -7.33 10.03 -1.53
C GLN A 472 -7.00 8.84 -2.41
N MET A 473 -6.14 9.05 -3.41
CA MET A 473 -5.80 8.07 -4.44
C MET A 473 -4.36 7.60 -4.28
N HIS A 474 -4.16 6.28 -4.29
CA HIS A 474 -2.85 5.65 -4.35
C HIS A 474 -2.72 4.83 -5.64
N TYR A 475 -1.80 5.25 -6.51
CA TYR A 475 -1.56 4.63 -7.81
C TYR A 475 -0.26 3.82 -7.84
N THR A 476 -0.30 2.66 -8.48
CA THR A 476 0.89 1.83 -8.76
C THR A 476 1.06 1.67 -10.27
N PRO A 477 2.15 2.18 -10.86
CA PRO A 477 2.47 1.96 -12.27
C PRO A 477 2.63 0.48 -12.63
N THR A 478 2.15 0.10 -13.83
CA THR A 478 2.10 -1.31 -14.28
C THR A 478 3.02 -1.62 -15.47
N GLY A 479 3.91 -0.70 -15.84
CA GLY A 479 4.74 -0.80 -17.05
C GLY A 479 4.10 -0.20 -18.30
N LYS A 480 2.84 0.28 -18.22
CA LYS A 480 2.11 0.95 -19.30
C LYS A 480 1.49 2.24 -18.78
N ALA A 481 1.74 3.36 -19.47
CA ALA A 481 1.12 4.63 -19.11
C ALA A 481 -0.38 4.60 -19.44
N THR A 482 -1.22 5.11 -18.56
CA THR A 482 -2.68 5.03 -18.68
C THR A 482 -3.35 6.17 -17.92
N ASP A 483 -4.66 6.31 -18.06
CA ASP A 483 -5.45 7.34 -17.38
C ASP A 483 -6.49 6.69 -16.46
N ASP A 484 -6.85 7.38 -15.38
CA ASP A 484 -7.89 6.97 -14.45
C ASP A 484 -8.92 8.08 -14.19
N VAL A 485 -10.19 7.69 -14.10
CA VAL A 485 -11.29 8.49 -13.54
C VAL A 485 -12.05 7.62 -12.55
N THR A 486 -11.60 7.59 -11.31
CA THR A 486 -12.29 6.93 -10.21
C THR A 486 -13.57 7.67 -9.84
N ARG A 487 -14.59 6.93 -9.40
CA ARG A 487 -15.90 7.46 -9.00
C ARG A 487 -16.42 6.78 -7.74
N ILE A 488 -17.35 7.43 -7.06
CA ILE A 488 -18.11 6.86 -5.94
C ILE A 488 -19.60 6.83 -6.27
N GLY A 489 -20.25 5.72 -5.95
CA GLY A 489 -21.69 5.52 -6.03
C GLY A 489 -22.28 5.54 -4.63
N LEU A 490 -23.38 6.28 -4.44
CA LEU A 490 -24.04 6.47 -3.15
C LEU A 490 -25.46 5.92 -3.18
N LEU A 491 -25.80 5.15 -2.14
CA LEU A 491 -27.17 4.76 -1.83
C LEU A 491 -27.67 5.53 -0.62
N PHE A 492 -28.83 6.15 -0.79
CA PHE A 492 -29.50 6.92 0.26
C PHE A 492 -30.60 6.09 0.93
N ALA A 493 -30.75 6.24 2.24
CA ALA A 493 -31.92 5.78 2.99
C ALA A 493 -32.99 6.88 3.04
N ASP A 494 -34.26 6.47 3.15
CA ASP A 494 -35.33 7.38 3.58
C ASP A 494 -35.03 7.81 5.04
N PRO A 495 -34.89 9.11 5.34
CA PRO A 495 -34.67 9.60 6.70
C PRO A 495 -35.69 9.09 7.73
N ASN A 496 -36.93 8.79 7.33
CA ASN A 496 -37.98 8.29 8.22
C ASN A 496 -37.81 6.80 8.56
N GLU A 497 -37.03 6.05 7.77
CA GLU A 497 -36.74 4.64 8.00
C GLU A 497 -35.43 4.44 8.79
N VAL A 498 -34.64 5.52 8.97
CA VAL A 498 -33.40 5.45 9.74
C VAL A 498 -33.72 5.31 11.22
N THR A 499 -33.33 4.18 11.79
CA THR A 499 -33.41 3.87 13.22
C THR A 499 -32.07 4.06 13.93
N HIS A 500 -30.95 4.02 13.19
CA HIS A 500 -29.61 4.15 13.73
C HIS A 500 -28.75 5.07 12.88
N GLU A 501 -28.14 6.09 13.51
CA GLU A 501 -27.09 6.90 12.88
C GLU A 501 -25.74 6.21 13.06
N VAL A 502 -25.04 5.99 11.96
CA VAL A 502 -23.70 5.39 11.95
C VAL A 502 -22.65 6.50 11.93
N TYR A 503 -21.70 6.42 12.86
CA TYR A 503 -20.50 7.26 12.90
C TYR A 503 -19.28 6.41 12.57
N VAL A 504 -18.33 6.98 11.84
CA VAL A 504 -17.00 6.37 11.71
C VAL A 504 -16.03 7.16 12.57
N LEU A 505 -15.57 6.54 13.65
CA LEU A 505 -14.67 7.15 14.63
C LEU A 505 -13.22 6.73 14.33
N GLY A 506 -12.28 7.65 14.45
CA GLY A 506 -10.84 7.36 14.34
C GLY A 506 -10.20 7.13 15.71
N GLY A 507 -9.38 6.10 15.82
CA GLY A 507 -8.31 5.99 16.81
C GLY A 507 -6.99 6.35 16.13
N VAL A 508 -6.29 7.35 16.65
CA VAL A 508 -5.06 7.87 16.03
C VAL A 508 -4.01 8.11 17.11
N GLU A 509 -2.83 7.54 16.95
CA GLU A 509 -1.65 7.87 17.76
C GLU A 509 -0.59 8.52 16.87
N GLN A 510 -0.13 9.71 17.25
CA GLN A 510 0.80 10.53 16.47
C GLN A 510 2.11 10.80 17.19
N GLU A 511 2.12 10.67 18.53
CA GLU A 511 3.26 10.98 19.37
C GLU A 511 4.16 9.72 19.49
N PHE A 512 4.69 9.27 18.35
CA PHE A 512 5.63 8.16 18.30
C PHE A 512 6.83 8.46 17.40
N GLU A 513 7.93 7.80 17.70
CA GLU A 513 9.15 7.82 16.91
C GLU A 513 9.73 6.41 16.90
N ILE A 514 9.80 5.80 15.72
CA ILE A 514 10.32 4.45 15.52
C ILE A 514 11.84 4.54 15.31
N PRO A 515 12.66 3.94 16.19
CA PRO A 515 14.10 4.01 16.06
C PRO A 515 14.63 3.29 14.80
N PRO A 516 15.77 3.72 14.24
CA PRO A 516 16.51 2.98 13.22
C PRO A 516 16.77 1.53 13.62
N GLY A 517 16.61 0.60 12.69
CA GLY A 517 16.93 -0.82 12.90
C GLY A 517 15.95 -1.59 13.80
N ALA A 518 14.92 -0.95 14.35
CA ALA A 518 13.98 -1.60 15.27
C ALA A 518 13.12 -2.65 14.55
N ALA A 519 13.37 -3.95 14.80
CA ALA A 519 12.62 -5.05 14.19
C ALA A 519 11.18 -5.18 14.72
N SER A 520 10.84 -4.50 15.81
CA SER A 520 9.51 -4.50 16.40
C SER A 520 9.37 -3.28 17.31
N HIS A 521 8.48 -2.36 16.95
CA HIS A 521 8.17 -1.17 17.73
C HIS A 521 6.65 -1.04 17.86
N ALA A 522 6.13 -1.16 19.08
CA ALA A 522 4.70 -1.06 19.34
C ALA A 522 4.28 0.39 19.63
N VAL A 523 3.17 0.80 19.04
CA VAL A 523 2.49 2.06 19.27
C VAL A 523 1.06 1.76 19.68
N ASP A 524 0.70 2.14 20.90
CA ASP A 524 -0.63 1.92 21.46
C ASP A 524 -1.49 3.17 21.27
N GLY A 525 -2.77 2.97 20.96
CA GLY A 525 -3.73 4.04 20.83
C GLY A 525 -5.12 3.66 21.33
N ASP A 526 -5.97 4.67 21.51
CA ASP A 526 -7.31 4.52 22.06
C ASP A 526 -8.37 5.14 21.14
N ILE A 527 -9.60 4.62 21.22
CA ILE A 527 -10.76 5.19 20.54
C ILE A 527 -11.64 5.87 21.59
N GLY A 528 -11.69 7.21 21.52
CA GLY A 528 -12.51 8.04 22.40
C GLY A 528 -13.89 8.34 21.83
N GLY A 529 -14.79 8.86 22.68
CA GLY A 529 -16.02 9.53 22.22
C GLY A 529 -17.12 8.64 21.64
N PHE A 530 -17.01 7.31 21.73
CA PHE A 530 -18.06 6.40 21.26
C PHE A 530 -19.32 6.44 22.16
N PRO A 531 -20.54 6.35 21.58
CA PRO A 531 -21.78 6.33 22.34
C PRO A 531 -21.92 5.03 23.14
N LYS A 532 -22.15 5.14 24.46
CA LYS A 532 -22.32 3.97 25.34
C LYS A 532 -23.54 3.12 25.00
N ASN A 533 -24.60 3.73 24.49
CA ASN A 533 -25.78 3.00 24.01
C ASN A 533 -25.68 2.60 22.52
N GLY A 534 -24.47 2.61 21.96
CA GLY A 534 -24.22 2.28 20.56
C GLY A 534 -23.74 0.85 20.37
N THR A 535 -23.49 0.51 19.11
CA THR A 535 -23.04 -0.82 18.69
C THR A 535 -21.87 -0.68 17.72
N LEU A 536 -20.75 -1.33 18.00
CA LEU A 536 -19.61 -1.43 17.10
C LEU A 536 -19.92 -2.42 15.97
N LEU A 537 -19.73 -1.98 14.72
CA LEU A 537 -20.06 -2.73 13.51
C LEU A 537 -18.81 -3.27 12.81
N SER A 538 -17.75 -2.47 12.70
CA SER A 538 -16.55 -2.84 11.96
C SER A 538 -15.30 -2.14 12.47
N ILE A 539 -14.14 -2.71 12.13
CA ILE A 539 -12.81 -2.23 12.51
C ILE A 539 -11.96 -2.18 11.23
N THR A 540 -11.31 -1.05 10.95
CA THR A 540 -10.42 -0.86 9.78
C THR A 540 -9.05 -0.36 10.25
N PRO A 541 -8.04 -1.23 10.36
CA PRO A 541 -6.67 -0.82 10.69
C PRO A 541 -5.97 -0.13 9.52
N HIS A 542 -5.12 0.84 9.81
CA HIS A 542 -4.36 1.59 8.80
C HIS A 542 -2.94 1.91 9.30
N MET A 543 -1.95 1.41 8.56
CA MET A 543 -0.51 1.61 8.76
C MET A 543 0.18 1.70 7.40
N HIS A 544 1.44 2.17 7.32
CA HIS A 544 2.18 2.24 6.06
C HIS A 544 3.15 1.06 5.88
N LEU A 545 4.23 1.25 5.11
CA LEU A 545 5.10 0.19 4.61
C LEU A 545 5.77 -0.62 5.70
N ARG A 546 6.00 -0.06 6.90
CA ARG A 546 6.64 -0.77 8.02
C ARG A 546 5.65 -1.46 8.93
N GLY A 547 4.34 -1.41 8.64
CA GLY A 547 3.34 -2.11 9.43
C GLY A 547 3.63 -3.61 9.46
N LYS A 548 3.73 -4.17 10.67
CA LYS A 548 4.06 -5.57 10.93
C LYS A 548 2.86 -6.34 11.46
N SER A 549 2.19 -5.80 12.47
CA SER A 549 0.99 -6.40 13.04
C SER A 549 0.08 -5.35 13.65
N PHE A 550 -1.20 -5.67 13.77
CA PHE A 550 -2.19 -4.79 14.37
C PHE A 550 -3.12 -5.58 15.28
N ARG A 551 -3.43 -5.06 16.47
CA ARG A 551 -4.38 -5.67 17.40
C ARG A 551 -5.40 -4.65 17.88
N PHE A 552 -6.66 -5.06 17.99
CA PHE A 552 -7.75 -4.26 18.55
C PHE A 552 -8.43 -4.99 19.71
N VAL A 553 -8.60 -4.28 20.83
CA VAL A 553 -9.10 -4.84 22.09
C VAL A 553 -10.26 -4.00 22.62
N ALA A 554 -11.33 -4.68 23.01
CA ALA A 554 -12.39 -4.09 23.83
C ALA A 554 -12.20 -4.44 25.29
N HIS A 555 -12.11 -3.42 26.14
CA HIS A 555 -12.05 -3.58 27.59
C HIS A 555 -13.44 -3.39 28.16
N THR A 556 -14.07 -4.49 28.56
CA THR A 556 -15.43 -4.52 29.10
C THR A 556 -15.41 -4.54 30.63
N LYS A 557 -16.60 -4.60 31.25
CA LYS A 557 -16.72 -4.85 32.70
C LYS A 557 -16.27 -6.27 33.09
N SER A 558 -16.37 -7.26 32.20
CA SER A 558 -16.02 -8.66 32.46
C SER A 558 -14.56 -9.00 32.16
N GLY A 559 -13.87 -8.19 31.36
CA GLY A 559 -12.47 -8.39 31.02
C GLY A 559 -12.08 -7.72 29.70
N ALA A 560 -10.86 -7.99 29.23
CA ALA A 560 -10.41 -7.57 27.91
C ALA A 560 -10.68 -8.68 26.88
N GLU A 561 -11.21 -8.30 25.72
CA GLU A 561 -11.49 -9.18 24.59
C GLU A 561 -10.78 -8.67 23.35
N THR A 562 -10.00 -9.53 22.68
CA THR A 562 -9.38 -9.20 21.40
C THR A 562 -10.40 -9.39 20.29
N LEU A 563 -10.84 -8.30 19.68
CA LEU A 563 -11.85 -8.32 18.61
C LEU A 563 -11.25 -8.47 17.22
N LEU A 564 -9.99 -8.05 17.04
CA LEU A 564 -9.23 -8.20 15.80
C LEU A 564 -7.76 -8.38 16.15
N ASP A 565 -7.13 -9.39 15.56
CA ASP A 565 -5.68 -9.56 15.58
C ASP A 565 -5.21 -9.82 14.14
N VAL A 566 -4.26 -9.02 13.67
CA VAL A 566 -3.67 -9.10 12.33
C VAL A 566 -2.17 -9.30 12.53
N PRO A 567 -1.70 -10.56 12.70
CA PRO A 567 -0.30 -10.85 13.04
C PRO A 567 0.69 -10.61 11.91
N SER A 568 0.22 -10.50 10.67
CA SER A 568 1.04 -10.24 9.48
C SER A 568 0.35 -9.17 8.64
N TYR A 569 0.43 -7.93 9.11
CA TYR A 569 -0.16 -6.80 8.41
C TYR A 569 0.54 -6.60 7.06
N ASP A 570 -0.24 -6.41 6.00
CA ASP A 570 0.25 -6.09 4.66
C ASP A 570 -0.39 -4.78 4.20
N PHE A 571 0.47 -3.78 3.96
CA PHE A 571 0.06 -2.45 3.47
C PHE A 571 -0.73 -2.51 2.15
N ASN A 572 -0.53 -3.55 1.34
CA ASN A 572 -1.26 -3.74 0.10
C ASN A 572 -2.72 -4.18 0.33
N TRP A 573 -3.06 -4.65 1.54
CA TRP A 573 -4.35 -5.27 1.87
C TRP A 573 -4.96 -4.68 3.15
N GLN A 574 -5.49 -3.47 3.04
CA GLN A 574 -6.02 -2.70 4.17
C GLN A 574 -7.53 -2.91 4.38
N HIS A 575 -7.89 -4.10 4.83
CA HIS A 575 -9.29 -4.52 4.89
C HIS A 575 -10.13 -3.79 5.96
N ASN A 576 -11.40 -3.53 5.64
CA ASN A 576 -12.43 -3.30 6.64
C ASN A 576 -12.93 -4.65 7.17
N TYR A 577 -12.87 -4.87 8.48
CA TYR A 577 -13.29 -6.10 9.13
C TYR A 577 -14.68 -5.91 9.73
N VAL A 578 -15.72 -6.44 9.07
CA VAL A 578 -17.13 -6.30 9.47
C VAL A 578 -17.48 -7.40 10.46
N LEU A 579 -17.79 -7.05 11.71
CA LEU A 579 -18.13 -8.02 12.74
C LEU A 579 -19.38 -8.81 12.34
N SER A 580 -19.31 -10.14 12.36
CA SER A 580 -20.48 -10.99 12.13
C SER A 580 -21.50 -10.85 13.26
N GLN A 581 -21.02 -10.54 14.46
CA GLN A 581 -21.83 -10.20 15.62
C GLN A 581 -21.42 -8.80 16.09
N PRO A 582 -22.20 -7.76 15.76
CA PRO A 582 -21.95 -6.40 16.24
C PRO A 582 -21.88 -6.36 17.77
N LEU A 583 -20.92 -5.60 18.32
CA LEU A 583 -20.67 -5.53 19.76
C LEU A 583 -21.42 -4.36 20.40
N PRO A 584 -22.39 -4.59 21.32
CA PRO A 584 -22.99 -3.53 22.12
C PRO A 584 -21.94 -2.83 23.00
N LEU A 585 -21.99 -1.50 23.07
CA LEU A 585 -20.98 -0.69 23.76
C LEU A 585 -21.34 -0.34 25.21
N ASP A 586 -22.48 -0.79 25.72
CA ASP A 586 -23.01 -0.45 27.06
C ASP A 586 -22.06 -0.88 28.18
N ASP A 587 -21.41 -2.03 28.00
CA ASP A 587 -20.47 -2.62 28.95
C ASP A 587 -19.00 -2.37 28.58
N VAL A 588 -18.73 -1.74 27.44
CA VAL A 588 -17.38 -1.41 26.99
C VAL A 588 -16.90 -0.15 27.71
N LYS A 589 -15.81 -0.27 28.48
CA LYS A 589 -15.16 0.86 29.16
C LYS A 589 -14.25 1.61 28.20
N GLN A 590 -13.45 0.88 27.44
CA GLN A 590 -12.42 1.40 26.54
C GLN A 590 -12.27 0.50 25.31
N LEU A 591 -11.96 1.12 24.18
CA LEU A 591 -11.53 0.45 22.96
C LEU A 591 -10.11 0.91 22.69
N SER A 592 -9.18 -0.01 22.51
CA SER A 592 -7.76 0.29 22.27
C SER A 592 -7.21 -0.52 21.11
N PHE A 593 -6.11 -0.05 20.54
CA PHE A 593 -5.37 -0.77 19.52
C PHE A 593 -3.87 -0.70 19.76
N THR A 594 -3.14 -1.66 19.20
CA THR A 594 -1.68 -1.69 19.17
C THR A 594 -1.25 -1.91 17.73
N ALA A 595 -0.49 -0.95 17.19
CA ALA A 595 0.13 -0.99 15.88
C ALA A 595 1.64 -1.30 16.05
N VAL A 596 2.14 -2.36 15.43
CA VAL A 596 3.56 -2.76 15.55
C VAL A 596 4.28 -2.53 14.24
N PHE A 597 5.42 -1.85 14.27
CA PHE A 597 6.22 -1.52 13.10
C PHE A 597 7.56 -2.28 13.07
N ASP A 598 8.05 -2.59 11.86
CA ASP A 598 9.38 -3.14 11.61
C ASP A 598 10.23 -2.15 10.78
N ASN A 599 11.08 -1.39 11.47
CA ASN A 599 12.06 -0.49 10.87
C ASN A 599 13.47 -1.13 10.74
N SER A 600 13.55 -2.47 10.76
CA SER A 600 14.83 -3.15 10.55
C SER A 600 15.18 -3.29 9.07
N ALA A 601 16.45 -3.60 8.79
CA ALA A 601 16.91 -3.95 7.45
C ALA A 601 16.38 -5.32 6.97
N GLY A 602 15.78 -6.12 7.87
CA GLY A 602 15.14 -7.38 7.53
C GLY A 602 13.74 -7.21 6.96
N ASN A 603 13.12 -6.03 7.10
CA ASN A 603 11.84 -5.73 6.50
C ASN A 603 12.02 -5.34 5.02
N PRO A 604 11.57 -6.17 4.07
CA PRO A 604 11.84 -5.93 2.65
C PRO A 604 11.06 -4.75 2.07
N THR A 605 9.97 -4.30 2.72
CA THR A 605 9.20 -3.10 2.33
C THR A 605 9.74 -1.82 2.96
N ASN A 606 10.71 -1.90 3.88
CA ASN A 606 11.28 -0.74 4.53
C ASN A 606 12.13 0.08 3.54
N PRO A 607 11.74 1.34 3.24
CA PRO A 607 12.47 2.16 2.28
C PRO A 607 13.84 2.64 2.80
N ASP A 608 13.99 2.78 4.12
CA ASP A 608 15.25 3.18 4.76
C ASP A 608 15.25 2.74 6.25
N PRO A 609 16.04 1.71 6.61
CA PRO A 609 16.13 1.22 7.99
C PRO A 609 17.06 2.04 8.88
N SER A 610 17.80 3.02 8.32
CA SER A 610 18.78 3.82 9.06
C SER A 610 18.21 5.10 9.65
N GLU A 611 17.00 5.47 9.24
CA GLU A 611 16.32 6.71 9.63
C GLU A 611 15.35 6.50 10.79
N PHE A 612 15.17 7.56 11.59
CA PHE A 612 14.04 7.64 12.52
C PHE A 612 12.75 7.89 11.74
N VAL A 613 11.68 7.22 12.13
CA VAL A 613 10.40 7.31 11.43
C VAL A 613 9.32 7.82 12.38
N THR A 614 8.60 8.84 11.94
CA THR A 614 7.54 9.50 12.69
C THR A 614 6.23 9.49 11.91
N TRP A 615 5.18 10.03 12.53
CA TRP A 615 3.89 10.24 11.87
C TRP A 615 4.02 11.04 10.57
N GLY A 616 3.35 10.59 9.51
CA GLY A 616 3.14 11.42 8.32
C GLY A 616 2.32 10.77 7.21
N ASP A 617 1.96 11.56 6.19
CA ASP A 617 1.01 11.17 5.15
C ASP A 617 1.63 10.30 4.04
N GLN A 618 2.96 10.28 3.92
CA GLN A 618 3.63 9.55 2.86
C GLN A 618 3.87 8.09 3.25
N THR A 619 3.83 7.17 2.28
CA THR A 619 4.00 5.73 2.51
C THR A 619 5.34 5.34 3.15
N TRP A 620 6.37 6.18 3.02
CA TRP A 620 7.67 6.00 3.67
C TRP A 620 7.77 6.63 5.07
N GLN A 621 6.77 7.41 5.49
CA GLN A 621 6.50 7.77 6.89
C GLN A 621 5.54 6.72 7.47
N GLU A 622 5.05 6.89 8.70
CA GLU A 622 4.10 5.93 9.29
C GLU A 622 2.80 6.56 9.82
N MET A 623 1.78 5.72 9.94
CA MET A 623 0.52 6.01 10.60
C MET A 623 0.17 4.88 11.56
N ALA A 624 -0.27 5.22 12.77
CA ALA A 624 -0.88 4.30 13.72
C ALA A 624 -2.36 4.66 13.86
N VAL A 625 -3.19 4.11 12.96
CA VAL A 625 -4.59 4.50 12.83
C VAL A 625 -5.51 3.29 12.81
N THR A 626 -6.70 3.47 13.36
CA THR A 626 -7.85 2.60 13.10
C THR A 626 -9.10 3.41 12.92
N PHE A 627 -9.98 2.98 12.03
CA PHE A 627 -11.34 3.50 11.94
C PHE A 627 -12.31 2.45 12.47
N VAL A 628 -13.36 2.89 13.16
CA VAL A 628 -14.42 2.01 13.64
C VAL A 628 -15.79 2.57 13.28
N ALA A 629 -16.65 1.74 12.70
CA ALA A 629 -18.03 2.10 12.45
C ALA A 629 -18.87 1.78 13.70
N VAL A 630 -19.54 2.78 14.26
CA VAL A 630 -20.39 2.66 15.45
C VAL A 630 -21.79 3.18 15.13
N ALA A 631 -22.79 2.35 15.32
CA ALA A 631 -24.19 2.72 15.21
C ALA A 631 -24.74 3.23 16.54
N LYS A 632 -25.54 4.29 16.49
CA LYS A 632 -26.26 4.83 17.64
C LYS A 632 -27.76 4.84 17.36
N PRO A 633 -28.58 4.26 18.24
CA PRO A 633 -30.04 4.35 18.11
C PRO A 633 -30.51 5.81 18.08
N LEU A 634 -31.36 6.14 17.10
CA LEU A 634 -32.10 7.39 17.04
C LEU A 634 -33.35 7.30 17.91
N ASN A 635 -33.71 8.40 18.58
CA ASN A 635 -34.94 8.45 19.36
C ASN A 635 -36.13 8.67 18.41
N PRO A 636 -37.16 7.81 18.38
CA PRO A 636 -38.28 7.91 17.43
C PRO A 636 -39.04 9.25 17.48
N LYS A 637 -38.92 10.00 18.59
CA LYS A 637 -39.58 11.30 18.78
C LYS A 637 -38.74 12.49 18.30
N SER A 638 -37.46 12.30 18.02
CA SER A 638 -36.59 13.31 17.42
C SER A 638 -36.45 13.00 15.94
N ASN A 639 -37.47 13.31 15.16
CA ASN A 639 -37.33 13.23 13.71
C ASN A 639 -36.17 14.16 13.33
N PRO A 640 -35.09 13.69 12.68
CA PRO A 640 -34.01 14.57 12.27
C PRO A 640 -34.61 15.56 11.27
N ARG A 641 -34.79 16.82 11.70
CA ARG A 641 -35.22 17.88 10.79
C ARG A 641 -34.26 17.89 9.61
N LYS A 642 -34.79 17.87 8.39
CA LYS A 642 -34.01 18.20 7.19
C LYS A 642 -33.37 19.57 7.44
N THR A 643 -32.07 19.58 7.68
CA THR A 643 -31.33 20.83 7.89
C THR A 643 -30.89 21.29 6.51
N THR A 644 -31.32 22.48 6.10
CA THR A 644 -30.94 23.06 4.81
C THR A 644 -29.60 23.79 4.93
N VAL A 645 -29.00 24.14 3.79
CA VAL A 645 -27.80 25.01 3.76
C VAL A 645 -28.01 26.29 4.57
N ASP A 646 -29.19 26.92 4.46
CA ASP A 646 -29.52 28.15 5.20
C ASP A 646 -29.57 27.93 6.73
N ASP A 647 -30.12 26.80 7.18
CA ASP A 647 -30.15 26.43 8.59
C ASP A 647 -28.73 26.16 9.13
N ALA A 648 -27.89 25.50 8.33
CA ALA A 648 -26.49 25.24 8.67
C ALA A 648 -25.66 26.55 8.74
N GLU A 649 -25.89 27.49 7.83
CA GLU A 649 -25.27 28.82 7.89
C GLU A 649 -25.68 29.61 9.13
N ARG A 650 -26.97 29.52 9.52
CA ARG A 650 -27.46 30.16 10.74
C ARG A 650 -26.81 29.58 11.98
N GLN A 651 -26.70 28.24 12.06
CA GLN A 651 -26.00 27.56 13.15
C GLN A 651 -24.50 27.93 13.17
N ARG A 652 -23.83 28.02 12.01
CA ARG A 652 -22.43 28.46 11.88
C ARG A 652 -22.21 29.85 12.47
N ARG A 653 -23.08 30.82 12.14
CA ARG A 653 -23.00 32.18 12.70
C ARG A 653 -23.15 32.18 14.22
N GLU A 654 -24.05 31.36 14.75
CA GLU A 654 -24.27 31.25 16.18
C GLU A 654 -23.10 30.58 16.91
N GLN A 655 -22.50 29.55 16.32
CA GLN A 655 -21.39 28.81 16.89
C GLN A 655 -20.08 29.63 16.86
N GLN A 656 -19.83 30.35 15.77
CA GLN A 656 -18.75 31.34 15.69
C GLN A 656 -18.91 32.46 16.72
N ARG A 657 -20.15 32.93 16.95
CA ARG A 657 -20.43 33.92 18.00
C ARG A 657 -20.08 33.38 19.39
N LYS A 658 -20.52 32.16 19.73
CA LYS A 658 -20.21 31.52 21.02
C LYS A 658 -18.71 31.30 21.23
N MET A 659 -17.99 30.92 20.17
CA MET A 659 -16.53 30.72 20.24
C MET A 659 -15.80 32.04 20.51
N LYS A 660 -16.16 33.12 19.78
CA LYS A 660 -15.61 34.46 20.03
C LYS A 660 -15.94 34.98 21.43
N GLU A 661 -17.16 34.72 21.93
CA GLU A 661 -17.57 35.07 23.30
C GLU A 661 -16.76 34.34 24.38
N HIS A 662 -16.41 33.07 24.15
CA HIS A 662 -15.58 32.27 25.04
C HIS A 662 -14.11 32.72 25.01
N GLU A 663 -13.55 32.95 23.83
CA GLU A 663 -12.18 33.45 23.65
C GLU A 663 -11.98 34.84 24.27
N ALA A 664 -12.98 35.72 24.14
CA ALA A 664 -12.98 37.02 24.79
C ALA A 664 -13.02 36.90 26.32
N SER A 665 -13.77 35.93 26.86
CA SER A 665 -13.84 35.66 28.30
C SER A 665 -12.51 35.14 28.84
N GLU A 666 -11.90 34.16 28.18
CA GLU A 666 -10.59 33.65 28.61
C GLU A 666 -9.49 34.71 28.51
N PHE A 667 -9.56 35.59 27.51
CA PHE A 667 -8.64 36.71 27.41
C PHE A 667 -8.80 37.64 28.62
N ALA A 668 -10.04 37.98 29.00
CA ALA A 668 -10.32 38.79 30.18
C ALA A 668 -9.80 38.14 31.47
N ASP A 669 -10.03 36.84 31.66
CA ASP A 669 -9.51 36.08 32.81
C ASP A 669 -7.99 36.16 32.92
N ARG A 670 -7.28 35.91 31.80
CA ARG A 670 -5.81 36.00 31.75
C ARG A 670 -5.30 37.43 31.97
N TYR A 671 -6.04 38.42 31.49
CA TYR A 671 -5.65 39.82 31.59
C TYR A 671 -5.79 40.32 33.04
N ILE A 672 -6.89 39.99 33.72
CA ILE A 672 -7.08 40.23 35.16
C ILE A 672 -5.99 39.50 35.95
N GLN A 673 -5.82 38.19 35.76
CA GLN A 673 -4.80 37.40 36.48
C GLN A 673 -3.37 37.96 36.34
N ARG A 674 -3.08 38.64 35.23
CA ARG A 674 -1.75 39.18 34.95
C ARG A 674 -1.50 40.55 35.59
N PHE A 675 -2.53 41.37 35.75
CA PHE A 675 -2.36 42.79 36.07
C PHE A 675 -3.12 43.23 37.33
N ASP A 676 -4.15 42.52 37.76
CA ASP A 676 -4.82 42.76 39.05
C ASP A 676 -3.89 42.27 40.18
N SER A 677 -3.18 43.23 40.77
CA SER A 677 -2.07 42.98 41.69
C SER A 677 -2.56 42.87 43.14
N ASP A 678 -3.68 43.50 43.46
CA ASP A 678 -4.30 43.48 44.79
C ASP A 678 -5.51 42.53 44.88
N SER A 679 -5.86 41.87 43.78
CA SER A 679 -6.90 40.84 43.66
C SER A 679 -8.30 41.37 43.99
N ASP A 680 -8.58 42.64 43.69
CA ASP A 680 -9.89 43.26 43.90
C ASP A 680 -10.87 43.05 42.72
N GLY A 681 -10.40 42.43 41.64
CA GLY A 681 -11.19 42.08 40.46
C GLY A 681 -11.28 43.17 39.40
N VAL A 682 -10.57 44.29 39.57
CA VAL A 682 -10.48 45.38 38.59
C VAL A 682 -9.02 45.83 38.44
N ILE A 683 -8.67 46.41 37.29
CA ILE A 683 -7.30 46.89 37.04
C ILE A 683 -7.27 48.41 37.04
N THR A 684 -6.43 49.00 37.88
CA THR A 684 -6.18 50.43 37.94
C THR A 684 -4.92 50.83 37.17
N LYS A 685 -4.75 52.13 36.91
CA LYS A 685 -3.57 52.67 36.19
C LYS A 685 -2.23 52.36 36.88
N HIS A 686 -2.22 52.10 38.18
CA HIS A 686 -1.00 51.88 38.94
C HIS A 686 -0.48 50.45 38.84
N GLU A 687 -1.31 49.52 38.40
CA GLU A 687 -0.99 48.10 38.30
C GLU A 687 -0.50 47.70 36.90
N LEU A 688 -0.59 48.63 35.94
CA LEU A 688 -0.19 48.42 34.56
C LEU A 688 1.21 49.00 34.27
N PRO A 689 2.03 48.31 33.45
CA PRO A 689 3.29 48.86 32.96
C PRO A 689 3.09 50.18 32.20
N ASP A 690 4.06 51.08 32.26
CA ASP A 690 3.99 52.44 31.68
C ASP A 690 3.55 52.45 30.20
N SER A 691 3.96 51.46 29.42
CA SER A 691 3.58 51.30 28.01
C SER A 691 2.08 50.97 27.84
N VAL A 692 1.53 50.09 28.68
CA VAL A 692 0.11 49.70 28.62
C VAL A 692 -0.76 50.84 29.15
N ARG A 693 -0.29 51.50 30.22
CA ARG A 693 -0.92 52.68 30.81
C ARG A 693 -1.05 53.84 29.82
N MET A 694 -0.02 54.11 29.02
CA MET A 694 -0.03 55.22 28.06
C MET A 694 -0.82 54.94 26.77
N PHE A 695 -0.78 53.71 26.25
CA PHE A 695 -1.29 53.42 24.91
C PHE A 695 -2.56 52.56 24.86
N ALA A 696 -2.87 51.81 25.92
CA ALA A 696 -3.95 50.82 25.89
C ALA A 696 -5.02 51.00 26.98
N PHE A 697 -4.73 51.72 28.08
CA PHE A 697 -5.67 51.89 29.20
C PHE A 697 -7.05 52.39 28.75
N ARG A 698 -7.08 53.51 28.01
CA ARG A 698 -8.31 54.11 27.48
C ARG A 698 -9.06 53.25 26.46
N SER A 699 -8.42 52.22 25.90
CA SER A 699 -9.11 51.31 24.97
C SER A 699 -9.94 50.26 25.71
N PHE A 700 -9.66 50.06 27.00
CA PHE A 700 -10.34 49.07 27.85
C PHE A 700 -11.23 49.71 28.92
N ASP A 701 -10.97 50.94 29.36
CA ASP A 701 -11.82 51.71 30.27
C ASP A 701 -12.95 52.39 29.46
N HIS A 702 -14.12 51.75 29.39
CA HIS A 702 -15.22 52.15 28.52
C HIS A 702 -16.18 53.13 29.20
N ASP A 703 -16.23 53.14 30.53
CA ASP A 703 -17.06 54.05 31.32
C ASP A 703 -16.30 55.26 31.92
N ASP A 704 -14.98 55.34 31.68
CA ASP A 704 -14.06 56.42 32.10
C ASP A 704 -14.02 56.58 33.63
N ASP A 705 -14.28 55.50 34.38
CA ASP A 705 -14.23 55.49 35.84
C ASP A 705 -12.79 55.35 36.40
N GLY A 706 -11.82 55.13 35.50
CA GLY A 706 -10.41 55.02 35.82
C GLY A 706 -9.99 53.63 36.29
N LYS A 707 -10.87 52.64 36.16
CA LYS A 707 -10.66 51.22 36.42
C LYS A 707 -11.00 50.44 35.15
N ILE A 708 -10.53 49.20 35.07
CA ILE A 708 -10.83 48.30 33.97
C ILE A 708 -11.39 47.03 34.58
N SER A 709 -12.68 46.80 34.37
CA SER A 709 -13.36 45.59 34.82
C SER A 709 -13.19 44.42 33.85
N HIS A 710 -13.45 43.21 34.35
CA HIS A 710 -13.48 42.00 33.53
C HIS A 710 -14.41 42.12 32.32
N ASP A 711 -15.62 42.67 32.55
CA ASP A 711 -16.63 42.83 31.51
C ASP A 711 -16.20 43.80 30.41
N GLU A 712 -15.46 44.86 30.74
CA GLU A 712 -14.93 45.80 29.75
C GLU A 712 -13.78 45.20 28.94
N ILE A 713 -12.89 44.43 29.57
CA ILE A 713 -11.83 43.68 28.86
C ILE A 713 -12.45 42.69 27.89
N ARG A 714 -13.48 41.98 28.35
CA ARG A 714 -14.24 41.03 27.53
C ARG A 714 -14.95 41.74 26.38
N ALA A 715 -15.59 42.88 26.62
CA ALA A 715 -16.30 43.65 25.61
C ALA A 715 -15.36 44.20 24.52
N GLU A 716 -14.22 44.77 24.92
CA GLU A 716 -13.22 45.26 23.97
C GLU A 716 -12.55 44.12 23.19
N SER A 717 -12.22 43.01 23.86
CA SER A 717 -11.70 41.81 23.19
C SER A 717 -12.69 41.26 22.17
N LEU A 718 -13.97 41.16 22.53
CA LEU A 718 -15.03 40.73 21.63
C LEU A 718 -15.21 41.68 20.44
N SER A 719 -15.15 43.00 20.67
CA SER A 719 -15.17 44.04 19.63
C SER A 719 -13.99 43.92 18.65
N ARG A 720 -12.82 43.50 19.12
CA ARG A 720 -11.65 43.25 18.27
C ARG A 720 -11.74 41.95 17.49
N LEU A 721 -12.33 40.90 18.06
CA LEU A 721 -12.58 39.62 17.36
C LEU A 721 -13.72 39.72 16.32
N GLN A 722 -14.58 40.74 16.43
CA GLN A 722 -15.68 41.00 15.50
C GLN A 722 -15.29 41.92 14.32
N ARG A 723 -14.28 42.77 14.50
CA ARG A 723 -13.62 43.53 13.42
C ARG A 723 -12.72 42.61 12.60
#